data_AF-A0A3A4KX17-F1
#
_entry.id   AF-A0A3A4KX17-F1
#
_cell.length_a   1.000
_cell.length_b   1.000
_cell.length_c   1.000
_cell.angle_alpha   90.00
_cell.angle_beta   90.00
_cell.angle_gamma   90.00
#
_symmetry.space_group_name_H-M   'P 1'
#
loop_
_entity.id
_entity.type
_entity.pdbx_description
1 polymer ?
#
loop_
_entity_poly.entity_id
_entity_poly.type
_entity_poly.pdbx_seq_one_letter_code
_entity_poly.pdbx_strand_id
1 'polypeptide(L)'
;MTEQGIAVSARAAGQRRVRVTAGLAELEVWLADQVRTGLAHTDRSAAGFAGIAARMVDAQAPAIAAALRRLPASTAGRTDWPELVLREYAGLHLLGTAHRRLAELSPELRDTVRAHIGYPISKDAVRANPPVRDEWQVLGRRTTEEDRIHTRRIWLSGRRTRRWAVLIDHAFGAPDFAAAPDTGLLFDADLHFYPGAAPLRALIGTEYAARQPFTTVPMADASIAAALTAQARALGADPWLRSWPMLLAAVIPCRHENGWYVAESDGMGLPLAVTDEPWRLLGVSGGHTVMLLGEWTSEGLLPLSVMTSGEVIELAPCDPTGPPVPNRPVAQGPHGAELVATALLGTARRFRVPAATPGPTSVSAPASNTTPAPATMEAAPETLASSNGPAGPHCIPGGGDPARRLLESAALDTLFARGGIAARPVRIPDAAEPDSRRRLPEPAAARLAELLRRCSGFLTEWFEAAAPQDFRAPDVLCADLLDYATGDQELREPLLRLAGARGRWLARQHPEWREMLRESSFADLSEQRWRIGGPRERRAWLAELRATDPEGALAALTAAWPRESGPHKAELLAVLAHRLAAADEPLLESALDDRRADVRRTAAELLALLPDSALARRMVERARTWLRVGHRIGIELPERLDDAARRDGIRDRAVEFAYRWDGAPDPAAGWVRQLVAATGLDHWTERFGTPRAAVTAKLPNRFRQPVLDGWVAAALAHRDQAWAGALFDSGIPSEVAMLRRRELFALLPAEERVRRLLRLDGSWLSELESLLPAMGHPWPEPLARHLILLLFERARAAERRPDAYGAGPDAHRSLLAAASAHLPFGAAAALDSVVRRCGDPRWQSAFDRLATDLAHRSTMLEELL
;
A
#
# COMPACT_ATOMS: atom_id res chain seq x y z
N MET A 1 15.78 -36.98 -42.27
CA MET A 1 17.11 -36.84 -41.63
C MET A 1 18.04 -37.85 -42.29
N THR A 2 19.07 -37.42 -43.02
CA THR A 2 20.03 -38.30 -43.73
C THR A 2 20.84 -39.14 -42.72
N GLU A 3 21.17 -40.40 -43.06
CA GLU A 3 21.92 -41.33 -42.18
C GLU A 3 23.23 -40.74 -41.63
N GLN A 4 23.89 -39.88 -42.41
CA GLN A 4 25.09 -39.14 -41.99
C GLN A 4 24.83 -38.15 -40.85
N GLY A 5 23.67 -37.50 -40.80
CA GLY A 5 23.29 -36.58 -39.72
C GLY A 5 22.99 -37.30 -38.40
N ILE A 6 22.44 -38.51 -38.46
CA ILE A 6 22.19 -39.38 -37.30
C ILE A 6 23.52 -39.84 -36.69
N ALA A 7 24.48 -40.27 -37.53
CA ALA A 7 25.79 -40.73 -37.08
C ALA A 7 26.64 -39.62 -36.44
N VAL A 8 26.60 -38.39 -36.99
CA VAL A 8 27.30 -37.22 -36.43
C VAL A 8 26.69 -36.80 -35.09
N SER A 9 25.35 -36.80 -34.98
CA SER A 9 24.64 -36.51 -33.72
C SER A 9 24.95 -37.53 -32.62
N ALA A 10 24.96 -38.82 -32.96
CA ALA A 10 25.32 -39.91 -32.04
C ALA A 10 26.77 -39.80 -31.54
N ARG A 11 27.71 -39.45 -32.43
CA ARG A 11 29.13 -39.24 -32.07
C ARG A 11 29.31 -38.01 -31.16
N ALA A 12 28.61 -36.91 -31.43
CA ALA A 12 28.62 -35.72 -30.60
C ALA A 12 28.02 -35.98 -29.20
N ALA A 13 26.93 -36.74 -29.11
CA ALA A 13 26.33 -37.16 -27.84
C ALA A 13 27.28 -38.07 -27.03
N GLY A 14 28.00 -38.99 -27.70
CA GLY A 14 29.01 -39.84 -27.08
C GLY A 14 30.20 -39.05 -26.52
N GLN A 15 30.72 -38.08 -27.28
CA GLN A 15 31.81 -37.21 -26.82
C GLN A 15 31.40 -36.32 -25.64
N ARG A 16 30.17 -35.78 -25.67
CA ARG A 16 29.61 -35.04 -24.52
C ARG A 16 29.57 -35.90 -23.27
N ARG A 17 29.06 -37.15 -23.38
CA ARG A 17 29.00 -38.05 -22.23
C ARG A 17 30.37 -38.26 -21.59
N VAL A 18 31.42 -38.45 -22.39
CA VAL A 18 32.80 -38.61 -21.89
C VAL A 18 33.28 -37.37 -21.13
N ARG A 19 33.05 -36.16 -21.68
CA ARG A 19 33.44 -34.90 -21.01
C ARG A 19 32.68 -34.71 -19.69
N VAL A 20 31.38 -34.97 -19.68
CA VAL A 20 30.54 -34.89 -18.48
C VAL A 20 31.02 -35.89 -17.43
N THR A 21 31.29 -37.14 -17.80
CA THR A 21 31.79 -38.16 -16.87
C THR A 21 33.13 -37.75 -16.24
N ALA A 22 34.07 -37.22 -17.03
CA ALA A 22 35.35 -36.73 -16.51
C ALA A 22 35.16 -35.55 -15.54
N GLY A 23 34.35 -34.56 -15.91
CA GLY A 23 34.07 -33.41 -15.05
C GLY A 23 33.36 -33.78 -13.75
N LEU A 24 32.39 -34.71 -13.78
CA LEU A 24 31.72 -35.20 -12.58
C LEU A 24 32.67 -35.98 -11.65
N ALA A 25 33.63 -36.72 -12.21
CA ALA A 25 34.66 -37.38 -11.40
C ALA A 25 35.54 -36.36 -10.66
N GLU A 26 35.96 -35.28 -11.33
CA GLU A 26 36.69 -34.17 -10.70
C GLU A 26 35.85 -33.46 -9.62
N LEU A 27 34.57 -33.20 -9.91
CA LEU A 27 33.64 -32.60 -8.96
C LEU A 27 33.52 -33.45 -7.69
N GLU A 28 33.40 -34.77 -7.82
CA GLU A 28 33.28 -35.64 -6.65
C GLU A 28 34.54 -35.69 -5.80
N VAL A 29 35.73 -35.66 -6.42
CA VAL A 29 36.98 -35.54 -5.67
C VAL A 29 37.01 -34.22 -4.91
N TRP A 30 36.62 -33.13 -5.57
CA TRP A 30 36.57 -31.81 -4.95
C TRP A 30 35.55 -31.75 -3.80
N LEU A 31 34.33 -32.26 -3.98
CA LEU A 31 33.30 -32.33 -2.93
C LEU A 31 33.77 -33.13 -1.72
N ALA A 32 34.39 -34.30 -1.96
CA ALA A 32 34.94 -35.13 -0.90
C ALA A 32 36.08 -34.43 -0.15
N ASP A 33 36.93 -33.68 -0.86
CA ASP A 33 38.01 -32.91 -0.24
C ASP A 33 37.51 -31.75 0.62
N GLN A 34 36.48 -31.03 0.17
CA GLN A 34 35.85 -29.97 0.98
C GLN A 34 35.31 -30.51 2.30
N VAL A 35 34.59 -31.63 2.25
CA VAL A 35 34.00 -32.24 3.46
C VAL A 35 35.06 -32.97 4.31
N ARG A 36 36.16 -33.44 3.72
CA ARG A 36 37.29 -34.04 4.45
C ARG A 36 38.06 -33.02 5.26
N THR A 37 38.37 -31.89 4.64
CA THR A 37 39.07 -30.75 5.26
C THR A 37 38.17 -30.02 6.27
N GLY A 38 36.86 -30.01 6.01
CA GLY A 38 35.84 -29.43 6.85
C GLY A 38 35.33 -28.10 6.30
N LEU A 39 34.00 -27.96 6.24
CA LEU A 39 33.31 -26.81 5.65
C LEU A 39 33.63 -25.48 6.34
N ALA A 40 34.09 -25.50 7.60
CA ALA A 40 34.53 -24.31 8.32
C ALA A 40 35.74 -23.60 7.65
N HIS A 41 36.53 -24.34 6.87
CA HIS A 41 37.71 -23.82 6.16
C HIS A 41 37.45 -23.58 4.66
N THR A 42 36.24 -23.85 4.17
CA THR A 42 35.89 -23.64 2.76
C THR A 42 35.73 -22.16 2.47
N ASP A 43 36.36 -21.68 1.40
CA ASP A 43 36.08 -20.35 0.84
C ASP A 43 34.68 -20.33 0.21
N ARG A 44 33.74 -19.62 0.86
CA ARG A 44 32.34 -19.52 0.45
C ARG A 44 32.05 -18.32 -0.46
N SER A 45 33.08 -17.57 -0.83
CA SER A 45 32.96 -16.44 -1.74
C SER A 45 32.65 -16.92 -3.17
N ALA A 46 32.15 -16.03 -4.01
CA ALA A 46 31.98 -16.32 -5.44
C ALA A 46 33.29 -16.78 -6.10
N ALA A 47 34.44 -16.24 -5.65
CA ALA A 47 35.75 -16.64 -6.14
C ALA A 47 36.10 -18.10 -5.77
N GLY A 48 35.75 -18.54 -4.56
CA GLY A 48 36.00 -19.91 -4.09
C GLY A 48 35.33 -20.99 -4.97
N PHE A 49 34.16 -20.71 -5.53
CA PHE A 49 33.44 -21.63 -6.42
C PHE A 49 33.71 -21.41 -7.92
N ALA A 50 34.25 -20.25 -8.31
CA ALA A 50 34.40 -19.89 -9.72
C ALA A 50 35.22 -20.92 -10.52
N GLY A 51 36.33 -21.41 -9.94
CA GLY A 51 37.20 -22.38 -10.60
C GLY A 51 36.54 -23.72 -10.89
N ILE A 52 35.81 -24.29 -9.91
CA ILE A 52 35.10 -25.56 -10.12
C ILE A 52 33.87 -25.37 -11.03
N ALA A 53 33.18 -24.25 -10.94
CA ALA A 53 32.05 -23.94 -11.83
C ALA A 53 32.49 -23.79 -13.30
N ALA A 54 33.63 -23.14 -13.56
CA ALA A 54 34.20 -23.03 -14.91
C ALA A 54 34.52 -24.41 -15.49
N ARG A 55 35.16 -25.29 -14.71
CA ARG A 55 35.40 -26.68 -15.12
C ARG A 55 34.13 -27.45 -15.46
N MET A 56 33.02 -27.20 -14.74
CA MET A 56 31.73 -27.82 -15.06
C MET A 56 31.14 -27.31 -16.38
N VAL A 57 31.37 -26.04 -16.75
CA VAL A 57 31.00 -25.52 -18.08
C VAL A 57 31.82 -26.22 -19.16
N ASP A 58 33.13 -26.33 -18.98
CA ASP A 58 34.03 -27.01 -19.93
C ASP A 58 33.69 -28.50 -20.09
N ALA A 59 33.28 -29.14 -18.99
CA ALA A 59 32.79 -30.52 -18.96
C ALA A 59 31.39 -30.70 -19.58
N GLN A 60 30.73 -29.62 -20.02
CA GLN A 60 29.36 -29.62 -20.55
C GLN A 60 28.28 -30.02 -19.53
N ALA A 61 28.47 -29.62 -18.27
CA ALA A 61 27.51 -29.76 -17.16
C ALA A 61 27.03 -28.37 -16.65
N PRO A 62 26.34 -27.57 -17.49
CA PRO A 62 26.02 -26.18 -17.17
C PRO A 62 25.06 -26.02 -15.97
N ALA A 63 24.17 -26.98 -15.73
CA ALA A 63 23.22 -26.91 -14.61
C ALA A 63 23.94 -27.06 -13.26
N ILE A 64 25.02 -27.85 -13.21
CA ILE A 64 25.87 -27.99 -12.02
C ILE A 64 26.70 -26.73 -11.81
N ALA A 65 27.26 -26.15 -12.87
CA ALA A 65 27.95 -24.87 -12.80
C ALA A 65 27.04 -23.79 -12.22
N ALA A 66 25.78 -23.72 -12.67
CA ALA A 66 24.79 -22.79 -12.14
C ALA A 66 24.46 -23.07 -10.65
N ALA A 67 24.34 -24.34 -10.25
CA ALA A 67 24.14 -24.70 -8.85
C ALA A 67 25.27 -24.20 -7.95
N LEU A 68 26.53 -24.38 -8.37
CA LEU A 68 27.71 -23.91 -7.63
C LEU A 68 27.76 -22.38 -7.55
N ARG A 69 27.38 -21.66 -8.62
CA ARG A 69 27.35 -20.19 -8.65
C ARG A 69 26.27 -19.57 -7.76
N ARG A 70 25.17 -20.27 -7.49
CA ARG A 70 24.10 -19.81 -6.59
C ARG A 70 24.45 -19.93 -5.10
N LEU A 71 25.38 -20.82 -4.74
CA LEU A 71 25.72 -21.10 -3.33
C LEU A 71 26.12 -19.85 -2.53
N PRO A 72 27.03 -18.97 -3.00
CA PRO A 72 27.41 -17.76 -2.27
C PRO A 72 26.21 -16.87 -1.93
N ALA A 73 25.35 -16.59 -2.92
CA ALA A 73 24.18 -15.74 -2.72
C ALA A 73 23.16 -16.37 -1.76
N SER A 74 22.91 -17.68 -1.89
CA SER A 74 21.95 -18.40 -1.03
C SER A 74 22.39 -18.57 0.42
N THR A 75 23.69 -18.42 0.71
CA THR A 75 24.26 -18.65 2.05
C THR A 75 24.77 -17.37 2.73
N ALA A 76 24.75 -16.24 2.02
CA ALA A 76 25.19 -14.95 2.56
C ALA A 76 24.30 -14.53 3.74
N GLY A 77 24.92 -14.16 4.86
CA GLY A 77 24.22 -13.68 6.07
C GLY A 77 23.40 -14.72 6.85
N ARG A 78 23.33 -15.97 6.38
CA ARG A 78 22.55 -17.04 7.02
C ARG A 78 23.33 -17.78 8.10
N THR A 79 22.67 -18.12 9.21
CA THR A 79 23.28 -18.88 10.33
C THR A 79 23.25 -20.39 10.10
N ASP A 80 22.29 -20.87 9.31
CA ASP A 80 22.12 -22.27 8.89
C ASP A 80 22.90 -22.62 7.61
N TRP A 81 23.81 -21.74 7.17
CA TRP A 81 24.62 -21.95 5.96
C TRP A 81 25.33 -23.32 5.88
N PRO A 82 25.84 -23.94 6.98
CA PRO A 82 26.55 -25.22 6.87
C PRO A 82 25.64 -26.33 6.36
N GLU A 83 24.37 -26.32 6.78
CA GLU A 83 23.36 -27.27 6.34
C GLU A 83 23.06 -27.08 4.85
N LEU A 84 22.86 -25.83 4.41
CA LEU A 84 22.57 -25.51 3.01
C LEU A 84 23.70 -25.97 2.08
N VAL A 85 24.96 -25.72 2.45
CA VAL A 85 26.12 -26.14 1.65
C VAL A 85 26.24 -27.66 1.63
N LEU A 86 26.14 -28.33 2.78
CA LEU A 86 26.22 -29.78 2.86
C LEU A 86 25.10 -30.44 2.03
N ARG A 87 23.88 -29.90 2.08
CA ARG A 87 22.73 -30.37 1.32
C ARG A 87 22.98 -30.31 -0.19
N GLU A 88 23.46 -29.17 -0.68
CA GLU A 88 23.77 -29.01 -2.11
C GLU A 88 24.94 -29.90 -2.53
N TYR A 89 25.98 -30.02 -1.72
CA TYR A 89 27.10 -30.93 -1.99
C TYR A 89 26.65 -32.39 -2.05
N ALA A 90 25.80 -32.81 -1.11
CA ALA A 90 25.22 -34.14 -1.08
C ALA A 90 24.35 -34.42 -2.32
N GLY A 91 23.53 -33.44 -2.73
CA GLY A 91 22.73 -33.52 -3.96
C GLY A 91 23.60 -33.65 -5.22
N LEU A 92 24.68 -32.86 -5.32
CA LEU A 92 25.64 -32.95 -6.44
C LEU A 92 26.40 -34.29 -6.45
N HIS A 93 26.78 -34.80 -5.27
CA HIS A 93 27.40 -36.12 -5.15
C HIS A 93 26.45 -37.25 -5.57
N LEU A 94 25.17 -37.16 -5.18
CA LEU A 94 24.14 -38.10 -5.61
C LEU A 94 23.96 -38.05 -7.14
N LEU A 95 24.01 -36.86 -7.75
CA LEU A 95 23.89 -36.69 -9.21
C LEU A 95 25.07 -37.31 -9.96
N GLY A 96 26.30 -37.13 -9.46
CA GLY A 96 27.49 -37.79 -10.00
C GLY A 96 27.41 -39.32 -9.91
N THR A 97 26.95 -39.82 -8.77
CA THR A 97 26.71 -41.26 -8.55
C THR A 97 25.65 -41.82 -9.49
N ALA A 98 24.53 -41.12 -9.67
CA ALA A 98 23.48 -41.51 -10.59
C ALA A 98 23.94 -41.49 -12.05
N HIS A 99 24.77 -40.51 -12.44
CA HIS A 99 25.35 -40.44 -13.79
C HIS A 99 26.27 -41.62 -14.10
N ARG A 100 27.09 -42.06 -13.14
CA ARG A 100 27.91 -43.26 -13.32
C ARG A 100 27.07 -44.51 -13.57
N ARG A 101 25.96 -44.62 -12.85
CA ARG A 101 25.05 -45.78 -12.89
C ARG A 101 23.91 -45.58 -13.88
N LEU A 102 24.05 -44.65 -14.83
CA LEU A 102 22.96 -44.26 -15.73
C LEU A 102 22.34 -45.46 -16.46
N ALA A 103 23.13 -46.48 -16.83
CA ALA A 103 22.63 -47.67 -17.51
C ALA A 103 21.72 -48.57 -16.65
N GLU A 104 21.81 -48.46 -15.32
CA GLU A 104 21.02 -49.23 -14.35
C GLU A 104 19.71 -48.55 -13.97
N LEU A 105 19.53 -47.26 -14.31
CA LEU A 105 18.36 -46.48 -13.94
C LEU A 105 17.19 -46.68 -14.91
N SER A 106 15.96 -46.52 -14.41
CA SER A 106 14.75 -46.48 -15.25
C SER A 106 14.85 -45.40 -16.33
N PRO A 107 14.20 -45.57 -17.50
CA PRO A 107 14.20 -44.56 -18.57
C PRO A 107 13.91 -43.15 -18.08
N GLU A 108 12.89 -42.99 -17.24
CA GLU A 108 12.43 -41.71 -16.73
C GLU A 108 13.47 -41.06 -15.80
N LEU A 109 14.13 -41.86 -14.95
CA LEU A 109 15.15 -41.36 -14.04
C LEU A 109 16.45 -41.04 -14.79
N ARG A 110 16.78 -41.77 -15.86
CA ARG A 110 17.89 -41.43 -16.75
C ARG A 110 17.72 -40.05 -17.37
N ASP A 111 16.51 -39.74 -17.83
CA ASP A 111 16.21 -38.44 -18.43
C ASP A 111 16.18 -37.32 -17.36
N THR A 112 15.69 -37.61 -16.15
CA THR A 112 15.82 -36.71 -14.98
C THR A 112 17.29 -36.38 -14.67
N VAL A 113 18.17 -37.38 -14.58
CA VAL A 113 19.61 -37.18 -14.32
C VAL A 113 20.25 -36.33 -15.42
N ARG A 114 19.92 -36.61 -16.69
CA ARG A 114 20.40 -35.82 -17.84
C ARG A 114 19.92 -34.37 -17.77
N ALA A 115 18.65 -34.14 -17.42
CA ALA A 115 18.09 -32.81 -17.28
C ALA A 115 18.80 -32.01 -16.17
N HIS A 116 19.02 -32.60 -14.99
CA HIS A 116 19.71 -31.95 -13.86
C HIS A 116 21.20 -31.70 -14.09
N ILE A 117 21.85 -32.45 -14.99
CA ILE A 117 23.22 -32.14 -15.44
C ILE A 117 23.23 -31.02 -16.49
N GLY A 118 22.14 -30.87 -17.26
CA GLY A 118 21.99 -29.86 -18.30
C GLY A 118 22.22 -30.40 -19.73
N TYR A 119 21.90 -31.67 -19.98
CA TYR A 119 21.87 -32.19 -21.35
C TYR A 119 20.76 -31.46 -22.14
N PRO A 120 21.06 -30.85 -23.30
CA PRO A 120 20.06 -30.12 -24.06
C PRO A 120 19.06 -31.08 -24.70
N ILE A 121 17.79 -30.74 -24.60
CA ILE A 121 16.69 -31.38 -25.32
C ILE A 121 16.06 -30.31 -26.22
N SER A 122 16.01 -30.56 -27.53
CA SER A 122 15.42 -29.62 -28.47
C SER A 122 13.90 -29.53 -28.29
N LYS A 123 13.33 -28.36 -28.58
CA LYS A 123 11.87 -28.18 -28.54
C LYS A 123 11.15 -29.17 -29.47
N ASP A 124 11.73 -29.46 -30.64
CA ASP A 124 11.17 -30.42 -31.61
C ASP A 124 11.13 -31.84 -31.07
N ALA A 125 12.18 -32.27 -30.36
CA ALA A 125 12.19 -33.60 -29.71
C ALA A 125 11.12 -33.70 -28.62
N VAL A 126 10.86 -32.62 -27.88
CA VAL A 126 9.77 -32.57 -26.89
C VAL A 126 8.42 -32.62 -27.59
N ARG A 127 8.22 -31.86 -28.67
CA ARG A 127 6.97 -31.87 -29.47
C ARG A 127 6.68 -33.22 -30.13
N ALA A 128 7.70 -34.05 -30.34
CA ALA A 128 7.52 -35.42 -30.84
C ALA A 128 6.97 -36.39 -29.77
N ASN A 129 7.04 -36.04 -28.48
CA ASN A 129 6.44 -36.84 -27.42
C ASN A 129 4.90 -36.82 -27.50
N PRO A 130 4.20 -37.89 -27.08
CA PRO A 130 2.75 -37.91 -27.05
C PRO A 130 2.16 -36.71 -26.29
N PRO A 131 1.25 -35.94 -26.91
CA PRO A 131 0.62 -34.81 -26.25
C PRO A 131 -0.33 -35.28 -25.15
N VAL A 132 -0.47 -34.46 -24.12
CA VAL A 132 -1.56 -34.55 -23.14
C VAL A 132 -2.54 -33.43 -23.46
N ARG A 133 -3.69 -33.79 -24.00
CA ARG A 133 -4.79 -32.85 -24.21
C ARG A 133 -5.59 -32.67 -22.93
N ASP A 134 -5.81 -31.43 -22.53
CA ASP A 134 -6.67 -31.07 -21.40
C ASP A 134 -7.17 -29.63 -21.54
N GLU A 135 -8.12 -29.27 -20.68
CA GLU A 135 -8.45 -27.88 -20.39
C GLU A 135 -7.47 -27.36 -19.32
N TRP A 136 -6.46 -26.59 -19.74
CA TRP A 136 -5.40 -26.10 -18.86
C TRP A 136 -5.80 -24.79 -18.18
N GLN A 137 -5.87 -24.81 -16.84
CA GLN A 137 -6.12 -23.65 -16.01
C GLN A 137 -4.81 -22.98 -15.66
N VAL A 138 -4.66 -21.69 -15.98
CA VAL A 138 -3.49 -20.88 -15.58
C VAL A 138 -3.69 -20.41 -14.15
N LEU A 139 -2.98 -21.06 -13.23
CA LEU A 139 -3.20 -20.82 -11.81
C LEU A 139 -2.27 -19.73 -11.27
N GLY A 140 -1.06 -19.57 -11.80
CA GLY A 140 -0.17 -18.50 -11.35
C GLY A 140 1.08 -18.35 -12.19
N ARG A 141 1.79 -17.24 -11.96
CA ARG A 141 2.99 -16.84 -12.69
C ARG A 141 4.02 -16.22 -11.75
N ARG A 142 5.30 -16.38 -12.09
CA ARG A 142 6.41 -15.76 -11.37
C ARG A 142 7.54 -15.44 -12.34
N THR A 143 8.09 -14.24 -12.24
CA THR A 143 9.30 -13.81 -12.94
C THR A 143 10.43 -13.70 -11.93
N THR A 144 11.63 -14.13 -12.31
CA THR A 144 12.84 -14.02 -11.49
C THR A 144 13.99 -13.56 -12.38
N GLU A 145 14.82 -12.63 -11.88
CA GLU A 145 16.05 -12.21 -12.56
C GLU A 145 17.30 -12.89 -11.97
N GLU A 146 18.18 -13.41 -12.82
CA GLU A 146 19.52 -13.90 -12.45
C GLU A 146 20.51 -13.52 -13.57
N ASP A 147 21.58 -12.78 -13.25
CA ASP A 147 22.61 -12.36 -14.22
C ASP A 147 22.06 -11.71 -15.51
N ARG A 148 21.10 -10.77 -15.38
CA ARG A 148 20.36 -10.12 -16.49
C ARG A 148 19.51 -11.08 -17.34
N ILE A 149 19.28 -12.30 -16.88
CA ILE A 149 18.36 -13.26 -17.49
C ILE A 149 17.08 -13.27 -16.67
N HIS A 150 15.99 -12.82 -17.29
CA HIS A 150 14.65 -12.90 -16.75
C HIS A 150 14.04 -14.25 -17.09
N THR A 151 13.63 -15.01 -16.08
CA THR A 151 12.96 -16.30 -16.26
C THR A 151 11.54 -16.22 -15.75
N ARG A 152 10.56 -16.43 -16.65
CA ARG A 152 9.14 -16.48 -16.32
C ARG A 152 8.69 -17.94 -16.24
N ARG A 153 8.09 -18.31 -15.10
CA ARG A 153 7.42 -19.60 -14.88
C ARG A 153 5.92 -19.38 -14.79
N ILE A 154 5.15 -20.22 -15.48
CA ILE A 154 3.69 -20.20 -15.48
C ILE A 154 3.20 -21.60 -15.09
N TRP A 155 2.44 -21.68 -14.01
CA TRP A 155 1.90 -22.93 -13.48
C TRP A 155 0.50 -23.17 -14.01
N LEU A 156 0.31 -24.36 -14.56
CA LEU A 156 -0.94 -24.83 -15.13
C LEU A 156 -1.38 -26.11 -14.43
N SER A 157 -2.70 -26.28 -14.30
CA SER A 157 -3.30 -27.57 -13.94
C SER A 157 -4.34 -27.97 -14.96
N GLY A 158 -4.27 -29.22 -15.42
CA GLY A 158 -5.27 -29.79 -16.30
C GLY A 158 -6.57 -30.06 -15.55
N ARG A 159 -7.69 -29.52 -16.00
CA ARG A 159 -8.98 -29.61 -15.30
C ARG A 159 -9.52 -31.04 -15.24
N ARG A 160 -9.26 -31.86 -16.27
CA ARG A 160 -9.73 -33.25 -16.34
C ARG A 160 -8.68 -34.22 -15.79
N THR A 161 -7.43 -34.05 -16.17
CA THR A 161 -6.34 -34.97 -15.80
C THR A 161 -5.75 -34.68 -14.43
N ARG A 162 -5.99 -33.48 -13.88
CA ARG A 162 -5.36 -32.97 -12.65
C ARG A 162 -3.83 -32.96 -12.71
N ARG A 163 -3.27 -33.00 -13.93
CA ARG A 163 -1.83 -33.03 -14.15
C ARG A 163 -1.27 -31.62 -14.05
N TRP A 164 -0.17 -31.48 -13.31
CA TRP A 164 0.59 -30.24 -13.24
C TRP A 164 1.44 -30.04 -14.50
N ALA A 165 1.52 -28.80 -14.97
CA ALA A 165 2.48 -28.37 -15.98
C ALA A 165 3.09 -27.01 -15.63
N VAL A 166 4.33 -26.79 -16.08
CA VAL A 166 5.03 -25.51 -15.95
C VAL A 166 5.58 -25.10 -17.30
N LEU A 167 5.20 -23.91 -17.76
CA LEU A 167 5.82 -23.26 -18.91
C LEU A 167 6.98 -22.39 -18.41
N ILE A 168 8.09 -22.41 -19.13
CA ILE A 168 9.29 -21.66 -18.75
C ILE A 168 9.78 -20.87 -19.97
N ASP A 169 9.78 -19.55 -19.82
CA ASP A 169 10.32 -18.61 -20.79
C ASP A 169 11.55 -17.89 -20.23
N HIS A 170 12.46 -17.50 -21.12
CA HIS A 170 13.66 -16.76 -20.77
C HIS A 170 13.76 -15.52 -21.66
N ALA A 171 14.15 -14.38 -21.08
CA ALA A 171 14.45 -13.13 -21.77
C ALA A 171 15.78 -12.57 -21.23
N PHE A 172 16.55 -11.87 -22.07
CA PHE A 172 17.84 -11.29 -21.69
C PHE A 172 17.78 -9.76 -21.68
N GLY A 173 18.34 -9.14 -20.64
CA GLY A 173 18.38 -7.70 -20.45
C GLY A 173 17.11 -7.13 -19.82
N ALA A 174 15.96 -7.30 -20.48
CA ALA A 174 14.65 -6.85 -20.00
C ALA A 174 13.66 -8.03 -19.96
N PRO A 175 12.59 -7.97 -19.13
CA PRO A 175 11.55 -9.01 -19.04
C PRO A 175 10.58 -8.99 -20.25
N ASP A 176 11.13 -8.92 -21.46
CA ASP A 176 10.38 -8.95 -22.72
C ASP A 176 10.16 -10.39 -23.17
N PHE A 177 9.03 -10.95 -22.75
CA PHE A 177 8.65 -12.33 -23.07
C PHE A 177 7.67 -12.41 -24.24
N ALA A 178 7.68 -13.56 -24.94
CA ALA A 178 6.63 -13.88 -25.91
C ALA A 178 5.24 -13.92 -25.25
N ALA A 179 4.18 -13.70 -26.05
CA ALA A 179 2.80 -13.79 -25.56
C ALA A 179 2.52 -15.16 -24.93
N ALA A 180 2.03 -15.18 -23.70
CA ALA A 180 1.69 -16.39 -22.95
C ALA A 180 0.30 -16.27 -22.30
N PRO A 181 -0.29 -17.37 -21.84
CA PRO A 181 -1.56 -17.33 -21.13
C PRO A 181 -1.46 -16.54 -19.82
N ASP A 182 -2.43 -15.67 -19.57
CA ASP A 182 -2.53 -14.93 -18.31
C ASP A 182 -3.23 -15.75 -17.21
N THR A 183 -2.88 -15.45 -15.96
CA THR A 183 -3.48 -16.07 -14.78
C THR A 183 -4.99 -15.86 -14.75
N GLY A 184 -5.75 -16.88 -14.37
CA GLY A 184 -7.22 -16.86 -14.38
C GLY A 184 -7.86 -17.26 -15.72
N LEU A 185 -7.06 -17.53 -16.75
CA LEU A 185 -7.53 -18.07 -18.02
C LEU A 185 -7.48 -19.59 -18.08
N LEU A 186 -8.40 -20.16 -18.86
CA LEU A 186 -8.52 -21.56 -19.22
C LEU A 186 -8.44 -21.70 -20.74
N PHE A 187 -7.75 -22.73 -21.23
CA PHE A 187 -7.65 -23.02 -22.65
C PHE A 187 -7.52 -24.53 -22.94
N ASP A 188 -8.17 -25.02 -24.00
CA ASP A 188 -8.07 -26.40 -24.48
C ASP A 188 -6.86 -26.52 -25.40
N ALA A 189 -5.86 -27.30 -24.98
CA ALA A 189 -4.62 -27.46 -25.74
C ALA A 189 -3.92 -28.79 -25.48
N ASP A 190 -3.11 -29.18 -26.45
CA ASP A 190 -2.10 -30.22 -26.31
C ASP A 190 -0.87 -29.66 -25.57
N LEU A 191 -0.45 -30.29 -24.47
CA LEU A 191 0.85 -30.04 -23.85
C LEU A 191 1.80 -31.22 -24.06
N HIS A 192 3.02 -30.90 -24.51
CA HIS A 192 4.11 -31.86 -24.65
C HIS A 192 5.10 -31.72 -23.50
N PHE A 193 5.26 -32.76 -22.70
CA PHE A 193 6.11 -32.74 -21.52
C PHE A 193 7.56 -33.09 -21.84
N TYR A 194 8.49 -32.41 -21.19
CA TYR A 194 9.88 -32.83 -21.16
C TYR A 194 9.99 -34.18 -20.43
N PRO A 195 10.80 -35.13 -20.93
CA PRO A 195 10.94 -36.45 -20.33
C PRO A 195 11.62 -36.36 -18.96
N GLY A 196 11.17 -37.20 -18.02
CA GLY A 196 11.67 -37.27 -16.65
C GLY A 196 10.74 -38.07 -15.74
N ALA A 197 11.22 -38.43 -14.55
CA ALA A 197 10.50 -39.19 -13.53
C ALA A 197 9.34 -38.42 -12.86
N ALA A 198 9.46 -37.10 -12.77
CA ALA A 198 8.40 -36.20 -12.29
C ALA A 198 8.22 -35.02 -13.26
N PRO A 199 7.66 -35.27 -14.47
CA PRO A 199 7.71 -34.30 -15.55
C PRO A 199 6.71 -33.15 -15.34
N LEU A 200 7.24 -31.97 -15.00
CA LEU A 200 6.46 -30.73 -14.87
C LEU A 200 6.61 -29.80 -16.08
N ARG A 201 7.82 -29.67 -16.63
CA ARG A 201 8.09 -28.73 -17.72
C ARG A 201 7.39 -29.19 -18.99
N ALA A 202 6.65 -28.28 -19.66
CA ALA A 202 5.93 -28.58 -20.88
C ALA A 202 6.08 -27.47 -21.95
N LEU A 203 5.69 -27.81 -23.18
CA LEU A 203 5.51 -26.89 -24.30
C LEU A 203 4.06 -26.92 -24.78
N ILE A 204 3.50 -25.75 -25.09
CA ILE A 204 2.20 -25.64 -25.75
C ILE A 204 2.31 -26.15 -27.19
N GLY A 205 1.48 -27.13 -27.52
CA GLY A 205 1.24 -27.69 -28.85
C GLY A 205 0.11 -26.93 -29.56
N THR A 206 -0.88 -27.67 -30.06
CA THR A 206 -2.06 -27.10 -30.71
C THR A 206 -3.06 -26.59 -29.69
N GLU A 207 -3.47 -25.32 -29.82
CA GLU A 207 -4.61 -24.75 -29.09
C GLU A 207 -5.90 -24.99 -29.91
N TYR A 208 -6.95 -25.49 -29.25
CA TYR A 208 -8.21 -25.89 -29.90
C TYR A 208 -9.36 -24.90 -29.70
N ALA A 209 -9.21 -23.96 -28.76
CA ALA A 209 -10.22 -22.97 -28.43
C ALA A 209 -9.58 -21.63 -28.01
N ALA A 210 -10.35 -20.55 -28.13
CA ALA A 210 -9.95 -19.26 -27.56
C ALA A 210 -9.88 -19.37 -26.02
N ARG A 211 -8.93 -18.63 -25.44
CA ARG A 211 -8.72 -18.59 -23.99
C ARG A 211 -9.87 -17.84 -23.33
N GLN A 212 -10.41 -18.37 -22.24
CA GLN A 212 -11.56 -17.79 -21.53
C GLN A 212 -11.32 -17.79 -20.02
N PRO A 213 -11.89 -16.84 -19.26
CA PRO A 213 -11.79 -16.86 -17.79
C PRO A 213 -12.42 -18.12 -17.20
N PHE A 214 -11.86 -18.64 -16.11
CA PHE A 214 -12.51 -19.66 -15.28
C PHE A 214 -12.82 -19.13 -13.89
N THR A 215 -13.87 -19.67 -13.27
CA THR A 215 -14.32 -19.27 -11.92
C THR A 215 -14.25 -20.39 -10.89
N THR A 216 -13.85 -21.60 -11.30
CA THR A 216 -13.80 -22.79 -10.44
C THR A 216 -12.55 -23.62 -10.73
N VAL A 217 -11.99 -24.24 -9.70
CA VAL A 217 -10.86 -25.18 -9.79
C VAL A 217 -11.26 -26.50 -9.11
N PRO A 218 -11.02 -27.67 -9.71
CA PRO A 218 -11.32 -28.96 -9.07
C PRO A 218 -10.59 -29.12 -7.74
N MET A 219 -11.32 -29.42 -6.66
CA MET A 219 -10.81 -29.38 -5.27
C MET A 219 -10.39 -30.76 -4.69
N ALA A 220 -10.55 -31.85 -5.44
CA ALA A 220 -10.20 -33.18 -4.94
C ALA A 220 -8.69 -33.28 -4.67
N ASP A 221 -8.32 -33.72 -3.45
CA ASP A 221 -6.94 -33.89 -2.98
C ASP A 221 -6.15 -32.58 -2.76
N ALA A 222 -6.83 -31.47 -2.46
CA ALA A 222 -6.22 -30.15 -2.22
C ALA A 222 -6.03 -29.80 -0.73
N SER A 223 -5.90 -30.79 0.15
CA SER A 223 -5.52 -30.58 1.56
C SER A 223 -4.01 -30.46 1.73
N ILE A 224 -3.57 -29.90 2.85
CA ILE A 224 -2.15 -29.81 3.21
C ILE A 224 -1.50 -31.21 3.21
N ALA A 225 -2.16 -32.19 3.83
CA ALA A 225 -1.65 -33.56 3.90
C ALA A 225 -1.54 -34.22 2.52
N ALA A 226 -2.53 -34.01 1.63
CA ALA A 226 -2.49 -34.53 0.27
C ALA A 226 -1.40 -33.86 -0.57
N ALA A 227 -1.22 -32.55 -0.44
CA ALA A 227 -0.18 -31.78 -1.11
C ALA A 227 1.23 -32.22 -0.68
N LEU A 228 1.46 -32.41 0.62
CA LEU A 228 2.72 -32.96 1.15
C LEU A 228 2.97 -34.38 0.65
N THR A 229 1.94 -35.23 0.61
CA THR A 229 2.05 -36.60 0.07
C THR A 229 2.42 -36.59 -1.41
N ALA A 230 1.81 -35.70 -2.21
CA ALA A 230 2.14 -35.55 -3.63
C ALA A 230 3.58 -35.07 -3.83
N GLN A 231 4.02 -34.10 -3.02
CA GLN A 231 5.40 -33.61 -3.03
C GLN A 231 6.39 -34.70 -2.62
N ALA A 232 6.11 -35.49 -1.59
CA ALA A 232 6.99 -36.57 -1.15
C ALA A 232 7.12 -37.66 -2.22
N ARG A 233 6.02 -38.01 -2.91
CA ARG A 233 6.05 -38.93 -4.07
C ARG A 233 6.90 -38.37 -5.21
N ALA A 234 6.73 -37.08 -5.53
CA ALA A 234 7.52 -36.43 -6.57
C ALA A 234 9.01 -36.39 -6.21
N LEU A 235 9.34 -36.07 -4.96
CA LEU A 235 10.72 -36.07 -4.45
C LEU A 235 11.34 -37.47 -4.44
N GLY A 236 10.55 -38.51 -4.16
CA GLY A 236 10.98 -39.90 -4.29
C GLY A 236 11.29 -40.31 -5.73
N ALA A 237 10.55 -39.76 -6.70
CA ALA A 237 10.77 -40.02 -8.13
C ALA A 237 11.94 -39.19 -8.69
N ASP A 238 12.09 -37.94 -8.25
CA ASP A 238 13.19 -37.03 -8.61
C ASP A 238 13.82 -36.42 -7.34
N PRO A 239 14.92 -37.00 -6.83
CA PRO A 239 15.61 -36.54 -5.63
C PRO A 239 16.17 -35.11 -5.69
N TRP A 240 16.32 -34.54 -6.89
CA TRP A 240 16.91 -33.21 -7.09
C TRP A 240 15.87 -32.12 -7.34
N LEU A 241 14.57 -32.43 -7.23
CA LEU A 241 13.52 -31.42 -7.26
C LEU A 241 13.85 -30.31 -6.28
N ARG A 242 13.78 -29.05 -6.75
CA ARG A 242 13.99 -27.87 -5.90
C ARG A 242 12.66 -27.31 -5.37
N SER A 243 11.60 -27.52 -6.13
CA SER A 243 10.27 -27.07 -5.78
C SER A 243 9.17 -27.96 -6.36
N TRP A 244 7.96 -27.84 -5.81
CA TRP A 244 6.78 -28.58 -6.27
C TRP A 244 5.52 -27.70 -6.17
N PRO A 245 4.63 -27.67 -7.18
CA PRO A 245 3.38 -26.92 -7.08
C PRO A 245 2.44 -27.52 -6.03
N MET A 246 1.80 -26.65 -5.25
CA MET A 246 0.76 -27.01 -4.29
C MET A 246 -0.48 -26.16 -4.53
N LEU A 247 -1.63 -26.82 -4.58
CA LEU A 247 -2.95 -26.19 -4.55
C LEU A 247 -3.61 -26.55 -3.22
N LEU A 248 -3.89 -25.55 -2.40
CA LEU A 248 -4.53 -25.71 -1.10
C LEU A 248 -5.92 -25.10 -1.16
N ALA A 249 -6.94 -25.93 -0.93
CA ALA A 249 -8.34 -25.61 -1.23
C ALA A 249 -8.97 -24.60 -0.27
N ALA A 250 -8.72 -24.75 1.03
CA ALA A 250 -9.38 -24.01 2.09
C ALA A 250 -8.40 -23.74 3.24
N VAL A 251 -7.52 -22.76 3.03
CA VAL A 251 -6.50 -22.38 4.02
C VAL A 251 -6.63 -20.93 4.46
N ILE A 252 -6.17 -20.64 5.67
CA ILE A 252 -6.22 -19.33 6.31
C ILE A 252 -4.78 -18.87 6.57
N PRO A 253 -4.34 -17.74 5.96
CA PRO A 253 -3.08 -17.10 6.29
C PRO A 253 -3.09 -16.62 7.74
N CYS A 254 -2.07 -16.98 8.50
CA CYS A 254 -1.98 -16.69 9.92
C CYS A 254 -0.55 -16.33 10.32
N ARG A 255 -0.44 -15.45 11.33
CA ARG A 255 0.83 -15.09 11.96
C ARG A 255 1.07 -16.00 13.16
N HIS A 256 2.27 -16.54 13.27
CA HIS A 256 2.73 -17.32 14.40
C HIS A 256 4.05 -16.77 14.96
N GLU A 257 4.49 -17.23 16.14
CA GLU A 257 5.71 -16.73 16.80
C GLU A 257 6.96 -16.84 15.92
N ASN A 258 7.00 -17.87 15.06
CA ASN A 258 8.13 -18.20 14.21
C ASN A 258 7.95 -17.80 12.74
N GLY A 259 7.03 -16.87 12.44
CA GLY A 259 6.80 -16.35 11.09
C GLY A 259 5.38 -16.57 10.57
N TRP A 260 5.24 -16.62 9.26
CA TRP A 260 3.95 -16.68 8.56
C TRP A 260 3.60 -18.11 8.17
N TYR A 261 2.32 -18.47 8.30
CA TYR A 261 1.80 -19.80 8.02
C TYR A 261 0.50 -19.72 7.23
N VAL A 262 0.15 -20.82 6.59
CA VAL A 262 -1.22 -21.09 6.12
C VAL A 262 -1.72 -22.33 6.80
N ALA A 263 -2.92 -22.25 7.39
CA ALA A 263 -3.50 -23.33 8.17
C ALA A 263 -4.86 -23.75 7.60
N GLU A 264 -5.14 -25.05 7.65
CA GLU A 264 -6.50 -25.56 7.49
C GLU A 264 -7.36 -25.19 8.70
N SER A 265 -8.67 -25.34 8.60
CA SER A 265 -9.64 -25.01 9.66
C SER A 265 -9.43 -25.79 10.97
N ASP A 266 -8.72 -26.92 10.92
CA ASP A 266 -8.35 -27.73 12.09
C ASP A 266 -7.09 -27.19 12.82
N GLY A 267 -6.48 -26.13 12.29
CA GLY A 267 -5.28 -25.51 12.84
C GLY A 267 -3.98 -26.13 12.35
N MET A 268 -4.01 -27.13 11.48
CA MET A 268 -2.79 -27.72 10.91
C MET A 268 -2.29 -26.85 9.77
N GLY A 269 -1.04 -26.40 9.85
CA GLY A 269 -0.49 -25.40 8.93
C GLY A 269 0.92 -25.67 8.42
N LEU A 270 1.22 -25.00 7.30
CA LEU A 270 2.51 -24.98 6.64
C LEU A 270 3.15 -23.59 6.72
N PRO A 271 4.48 -23.51 6.89
CA PRO A 271 5.19 -22.23 6.85
C PRO A 271 5.14 -21.61 5.45
N LEU A 272 4.96 -20.29 5.39
CA LEU A 272 5.05 -19.50 4.17
C LEU A 272 6.49 -19.00 3.97
N ALA A 273 7.03 -19.19 2.77
CA ALA A 273 8.33 -18.67 2.35
C ALA A 273 8.14 -17.31 1.68
N VAL A 274 8.07 -16.25 2.48
CA VAL A 274 7.83 -14.87 2.01
C VAL A 274 9.03 -13.97 2.27
N THR A 275 9.34 -13.08 1.33
CA THR A 275 10.38 -12.03 1.49
C THR A 275 9.87 -10.89 2.34
N ASP A 276 8.64 -10.49 2.11
CA ASP A 276 7.96 -9.40 2.80
C ASP A 276 6.72 -9.92 3.52
N GLU A 277 6.19 -9.12 4.44
CA GLU A 277 4.96 -9.48 5.14
C GLU A 277 3.80 -9.63 4.14
N PRO A 278 3.03 -10.73 4.16
CA PRO A 278 2.08 -11.08 3.11
C PRO A 278 0.74 -10.33 3.28
N TRP A 279 0.79 -9.01 3.47
CA TRP A 279 -0.37 -8.17 3.77
C TRP A 279 -1.46 -8.25 2.71
N ARG A 280 -1.07 -8.37 1.43
CA ARG A 280 -2.02 -8.57 0.33
C ARG A 280 -2.81 -9.87 0.45
N LEU A 281 -2.13 -10.97 0.81
CA LEU A 281 -2.77 -12.27 1.07
C LEU A 281 -3.69 -12.20 2.30
N LEU A 282 -3.25 -11.54 3.37
CA LEU A 282 -4.09 -11.31 4.56
C LEU A 282 -5.31 -10.43 4.25
N GLY A 283 -5.16 -9.39 3.43
CA GLY A 283 -6.26 -8.52 3.00
C GLY A 283 -7.32 -9.31 2.24
N VAL A 284 -6.90 -10.14 1.27
CA VAL A 284 -7.81 -11.00 0.48
C VAL A 284 -8.53 -12.04 1.35
N SER A 285 -7.83 -12.70 2.27
CA SER A 285 -8.45 -13.70 3.16
C SER A 285 -9.32 -13.05 4.23
N GLY A 286 -8.81 -12.00 4.88
CA GLY A 286 -9.32 -11.42 6.11
C GLY A 286 -9.83 -12.44 7.13
N GLY A 287 -9.02 -13.48 7.37
CA GLY A 287 -9.30 -14.57 8.31
C GLY A 287 -10.28 -15.64 7.80
N HIS A 288 -10.74 -15.56 6.55
CA HIS A 288 -11.57 -16.59 5.92
C HIS A 288 -10.71 -17.56 5.10
N THR A 289 -11.24 -18.76 4.87
CA THR A 289 -10.60 -19.75 4.01
C THR A 289 -10.50 -19.25 2.58
N VAL A 290 -9.32 -19.37 1.99
CA VAL A 290 -9.06 -19.07 0.59
C VAL A 290 -8.46 -20.28 -0.11
N MET A 291 -8.60 -20.33 -1.44
CA MET A 291 -7.84 -21.27 -2.24
C MET A 291 -6.50 -20.65 -2.61
N LEU A 292 -5.41 -21.29 -2.18
CA LEU A 292 -4.06 -20.78 -2.37
C LEU A 292 -3.28 -21.69 -3.32
N LEU A 293 -2.71 -21.09 -4.36
CA LEU A 293 -1.65 -21.72 -5.14
C LEU A 293 -0.30 -21.24 -4.63
N GLY A 294 0.60 -22.18 -4.43
CA GLY A 294 1.98 -21.86 -4.13
C GLY A 294 2.99 -22.85 -4.71
N GLU A 295 4.24 -22.44 -4.62
CA GLU A 295 5.40 -23.26 -4.92
C GLU A 295 6.04 -23.71 -3.60
N TRP A 296 6.02 -25.02 -3.31
CA TRP A 296 6.68 -25.56 -2.13
C TRP A 296 8.18 -25.63 -2.35
N THR A 297 8.96 -25.03 -1.45
CA THR A 297 10.43 -24.96 -1.50
C THR A 297 11.04 -25.50 -0.21
N SER A 298 12.39 -25.50 -0.10
CA SER A 298 13.06 -25.83 1.16
C SER A 298 12.75 -24.85 2.30
N GLU A 299 12.36 -23.61 1.98
CA GLU A 299 12.09 -22.55 2.95
C GLU A 299 10.61 -22.51 3.39
N GLY A 300 9.74 -23.27 2.71
CA GLY A 300 8.29 -23.27 2.91
C GLY A 300 7.51 -23.03 1.62
N LEU A 301 6.21 -22.76 1.77
CA LEU A 301 5.28 -22.49 0.68
C LEU A 301 5.42 -21.04 0.21
N LEU A 302 5.90 -20.82 -1.00
CA LEU A 302 5.87 -19.51 -1.63
C LEU A 302 4.48 -19.27 -2.24
N PRO A 303 3.69 -18.31 -1.73
CA PRO A 303 2.37 -18.02 -2.29
C PRO A 303 2.51 -17.32 -3.65
N LEU A 304 1.81 -17.82 -4.67
CA LEU A 304 1.85 -17.28 -6.04
C LEU A 304 0.57 -16.52 -6.37
N SER A 305 -0.58 -17.15 -6.10
CA SER A 305 -1.89 -16.59 -6.36
C SER A 305 -2.91 -17.13 -5.36
N VAL A 306 -3.98 -16.36 -5.19
CA VAL A 306 -5.13 -16.73 -4.37
C VAL A 306 -6.39 -16.64 -5.21
N MET A 307 -7.30 -17.60 -5.06
CA MET A 307 -8.60 -17.56 -5.68
C MET A 307 -9.68 -17.28 -4.62
N THR A 308 -10.47 -16.24 -4.85
CA THR A 308 -11.61 -15.87 -4.02
C THR A 308 -12.75 -15.38 -4.92
N SER A 309 -14.00 -15.72 -4.59
CA SER A 309 -15.19 -15.26 -5.32
C SER A 309 -15.16 -15.53 -6.84
N GLY A 310 -14.42 -16.56 -7.29
CA GLY A 310 -14.26 -16.90 -8.70
C GLY A 310 -13.22 -16.08 -9.47
N GLU A 311 -12.49 -15.19 -8.80
CA GLU A 311 -11.38 -14.42 -9.36
C GLU A 311 -10.04 -14.99 -8.87
N VAL A 312 -9.04 -15.06 -9.77
CA VAL A 312 -7.65 -15.42 -9.41
C VAL A 312 -6.82 -14.14 -9.29
N ILE A 313 -6.27 -13.91 -8.11
CA ILE A 313 -5.48 -12.73 -7.76
C ILE A 313 -4.01 -13.14 -7.62
N GLU A 314 -3.12 -12.56 -8.43
CA GLU A 314 -1.68 -12.73 -8.28
C GLU A 314 -1.20 -12.02 -7.00
N LEU A 315 -0.43 -12.72 -6.16
CA LEU A 315 0.05 -12.21 -4.87
C LEU A 315 1.45 -11.59 -4.97
N ALA A 316 2.28 -12.10 -5.88
CA ALA A 316 3.67 -11.66 -6.03
C ALA A 316 3.79 -10.38 -6.87
N PRO A 317 4.68 -9.43 -6.51
CA PRO A 317 5.21 -8.49 -7.47
C PRO A 317 6.14 -9.20 -8.47
N CYS A 318 6.38 -8.55 -9.61
CA CYS A 318 7.21 -9.09 -10.70
C CYS A 318 8.71 -9.22 -10.35
N ASP A 319 9.15 -8.85 -9.14
CA ASP A 319 10.56 -8.95 -8.75
C ASP A 319 10.76 -8.90 -7.21
N PRO A 320 11.16 -9.99 -6.55
CA PRO A 320 11.69 -9.93 -5.19
C PRO A 320 13.22 -9.94 -5.27
N THR A 321 13.86 -8.77 -5.26
CA THR A 321 15.32 -8.64 -5.08
C THR A 321 15.68 -8.80 -3.60
N GLY A 322 15.45 -9.99 -3.05
CA GLY A 322 15.83 -10.34 -1.69
C GLY A 322 15.65 -11.82 -1.38
N PRO A 323 16.53 -12.45 -0.58
CA PRO A 323 16.26 -13.78 -0.05
C PRO A 323 15.04 -13.72 0.89
N PRO A 324 14.13 -14.72 0.87
CA PRO A 324 13.01 -14.76 1.79
C PRO A 324 13.48 -14.68 3.24
N VAL A 325 12.71 -14.03 4.11
CA VAL A 325 13.01 -14.01 5.55
C VAL A 325 12.95 -15.47 6.01
N PRO A 326 14.06 -16.03 6.53
CA PRO A 326 14.09 -17.44 6.86
C PRO A 326 13.15 -17.68 8.04
N ASN A 327 12.09 -18.47 7.80
CA ASN A 327 11.45 -19.17 8.91
C ASN A 327 12.50 -20.07 9.54
N ARG A 328 12.56 -20.09 10.88
CA ARG A 328 13.48 -20.96 11.61
C ARG A 328 13.34 -22.39 11.05
N PRO A 329 14.45 -23.04 10.63
CA PRO A 329 14.38 -24.30 9.93
C PRO A 329 13.56 -25.31 10.72
N VAL A 330 12.86 -26.18 10.00
CA VAL A 330 12.24 -27.38 10.56
C VAL A 330 13.28 -28.04 11.47
N ALA A 331 12.98 -28.14 12.77
CA ALA A 331 13.90 -28.69 13.76
C ALA A 331 14.52 -29.97 13.21
N GLN A 332 15.84 -29.95 13.02
CA GLN A 332 16.58 -31.10 12.53
C GLN A 332 16.36 -32.26 13.51
N GLY A 333 16.16 -33.45 12.96
CA GLY A 333 16.33 -34.65 13.77
C GLY A 333 17.77 -34.70 14.33
N PRO A 334 17.98 -35.37 15.47
CA PRO A 334 19.30 -35.44 16.12
C PRO A 334 20.42 -35.95 15.21
N HIS A 335 20.08 -36.74 14.18
CA HIS A 335 21.02 -37.25 13.18
C HIS A 335 21.56 -36.18 12.21
N GLY A 336 20.72 -35.26 11.74
CA GLY A 336 21.12 -34.20 10.80
C GLY A 336 22.15 -33.23 11.43
N ALA A 337 21.95 -32.90 12.70
CA ALA A 337 22.88 -32.04 13.45
C ALA A 337 24.29 -32.67 13.57
N GLU A 338 24.37 -34.00 13.73
CA GLU A 338 25.64 -34.72 13.79
C GLU A 338 26.35 -34.73 12.43
N LEU A 339 25.61 -34.91 11.32
CA LEU A 339 26.18 -34.84 9.96
C LEU A 339 26.73 -33.46 9.65
N VAL A 340 26.00 -32.40 10.00
CA VAL A 340 26.45 -31.00 9.82
C VAL A 340 27.67 -30.70 10.68
N ALA A 341 27.69 -31.11 11.95
CA ALA A 341 28.84 -30.93 12.83
C ALA A 341 30.08 -31.68 12.31
N THR A 342 29.90 -32.89 11.79
CA THR A 342 30.96 -33.70 11.16
C THR A 342 31.50 -33.01 9.91
N ALA A 343 30.62 -32.49 9.06
CA ALA A 343 31.01 -31.75 7.85
C ALA A 343 31.75 -30.45 8.17
N LEU A 344 31.35 -29.72 9.21
CA LEU A 344 32.02 -28.49 9.64
C LEU A 344 33.45 -28.74 10.12
N LEU A 345 33.65 -29.76 10.96
CA LEU A 345 34.96 -30.10 11.54
C LEU A 345 35.88 -30.85 10.57
N GLY A 346 35.29 -31.54 9.60
CA GLY A 346 35.99 -32.37 8.62
C GLY A 346 36.09 -33.84 9.07
N THR A 347 35.86 -34.75 8.12
CA THR A 347 35.90 -36.21 8.39
C THR A 347 37.29 -36.72 8.77
N ALA A 348 38.35 -35.96 8.47
CA ALA A 348 39.72 -36.27 8.90
C ALA A 348 39.95 -36.08 10.41
N ARG A 349 39.15 -35.24 11.08
CA ARG A 349 39.30 -34.90 12.51
C ARG A 349 38.26 -35.56 13.40
N ARG A 350 37.08 -35.87 12.87
CA ARG A 350 36.00 -36.55 13.59
C ARG A 350 35.15 -37.30 12.56
N PHE A 351 35.15 -38.63 12.58
CA PHE A 351 34.14 -39.42 11.89
C PHE A 351 33.68 -40.54 12.83
N ARG A 352 32.50 -40.38 13.42
CA ARG A 352 31.73 -41.50 13.96
C ARG A 352 30.70 -41.88 12.92
N VAL A 353 30.62 -43.17 12.60
CA VAL A 353 29.50 -43.70 11.83
C VAL A 353 28.25 -43.51 12.69
N PRO A 354 27.25 -42.74 12.27
CA PRO A 354 25.98 -42.69 12.99
C PRO A 354 25.39 -44.11 13.03
N ALA A 355 24.83 -44.51 14.18
CA ALA A 355 24.02 -45.73 14.21
C ALA A 355 22.89 -45.59 13.17
N ALA A 356 22.66 -46.65 12.38
CA ALA A 356 21.78 -46.63 11.23
C ALA A 356 20.41 -46.01 11.55
N THR A 357 19.92 -45.17 10.63
CA THR A 357 18.53 -44.70 10.62
C THR A 357 17.60 -45.91 10.68
N PRO A 358 16.60 -45.98 11.58
CA PRO A 358 15.58 -47.00 11.47
C PRO A 358 14.92 -46.87 10.10
N GLY A 359 14.98 -47.94 9.30
CA GLY A 359 14.21 -48.02 8.05
C GLY A 359 12.72 -47.83 8.35
N PRO A 360 11.91 -47.46 7.33
CA PRO A 360 10.48 -47.29 7.53
C PRO A 360 9.90 -48.57 8.11
N THR A 361 9.35 -48.49 9.32
CA THR A 361 8.39 -49.49 9.78
C THR A 361 7.26 -49.42 8.78
N SER A 362 6.97 -50.54 8.10
CA SER A 362 5.79 -50.65 7.26
C SER A 362 4.58 -50.26 8.10
N VAL A 363 4.05 -49.05 7.89
CA VAL A 363 2.73 -48.69 8.38
C VAL A 363 1.77 -49.52 7.52
N SER A 364 1.39 -50.68 8.03
CA SER A 364 0.18 -51.35 7.56
C SER A 364 -0.95 -50.34 7.62
N ALA A 365 -1.59 -50.11 6.48
CA ALA A 365 -2.81 -49.33 6.39
C ALA A 365 -3.83 -49.83 7.43
N PRO A 366 -4.64 -48.96 8.06
CA PRO A 366 -5.75 -49.41 8.85
C PRO A 366 -6.72 -50.15 7.91
N ALA A 367 -6.83 -51.46 8.09
CA ALA A 367 -7.87 -52.25 7.44
C ALA A 367 -9.22 -51.71 7.94
N SER A 368 -10.02 -51.21 7.01
CA SER A 368 -11.41 -50.82 7.26
C SER A 368 -12.18 -52.02 7.80
N ASN A 369 -12.71 -51.88 9.01
CA ASN A 369 -13.69 -52.80 9.57
C ASN A 369 -14.95 -52.80 8.69
N THR A 370 -15.20 -53.91 8.01
CA THR A 370 -16.55 -54.27 7.57
C THR A 370 -16.79 -55.74 7.87
N THR A 371 -17.56 -56.00 8.91
CA THR A 371 -18.19 -57.29 9.23
C THR A 371 -19.10 -57.72 8.07
N PRO A 372 -19.17 -59.02 7.72
CA PRO A 372 -20.19 -59.88 8.31
C PRO A 372 -19.67 -61.26 8.77
N ALA A 373 -20.35 -61.82 9.77
CA ALA A 373 -20.20 -63.16 10.33
C ALA A 373 -21.00 -64.22 9.52
N PRO A 374 -21.10 -65.50 9.95
CA PRO A 374 -20.03 -66.48 10.18
C PRO A 374 -20.32 -67.83 9.47
N ALA A 375 -19.30 -68.65 9.17
CA ALA A 375 -19.50 -70.10 9.03
C ALA A 375 -18.18 -70.91 9.11
N THR A 376 -18.17 -71.85 10.07
CA THR A 376 -17.48 -73.17 10.11
C THR A 376 -15.95 -73.25 10.14
N MET A 377 -15.43 -73.27 11.38
CA MET A 377 -14.69 -74.37 12.03
C MET A 377 -14.14 -75.52 11.14
N GLU A 378 -12.82 -75.58 10.99
CA GLU A 378 -12.06 -76.83 10.97
C GLU A 378 -10.62 -76.59 11.47
N ALA A 379 -10.11 -77.56 12.22
CA ALA A 379 -8.98 -77.43 13.14
C ALA A 379 -7.71 -78.14 12.67
N ALA A 380 -6.58 -77.73 13.29
CA ALA A 380 -5.31 -78.44 13.54
C ALA A 380 -4.06 -77.77 12.90
N PRO A 381 -2.85 -78.03 13.43
CA PRO A 381 -2.41 -77.86 14.82
C PRO A 381 -1.15 -76.98 14.93
N GLU A 382 -0.84 -76.57 16.15
CA GLU A 382 0.44 -75.99 16.56
C GLU A 382 1.60 -76.96 16.31
N THR A 383 2.60 -76.55 15.52
CA THR A 383 4.03 -76.82 15.79
C THR A 383 4.90 -75.96 14.91
N LEU A 384 5.77 -75.13 15.51
CA LEU A 384 7.07 -74.61 15.05
C LEU A 384 7.41 -73.46 16.02
N ALA A 385 7.91 -73.77 17.21
CA ALA A 385 9.35 -73.99 17.43
C ALA A 385 10.19 -72.89 16.74
N SER A 386 10.53 -71.90 17.55
CA SER A 386 11.71 -71.03 17.46
C SER A 386 12.61 -71.21 16.25
N SER A 387 12.47 -70.32 15.26
CA SER A 387 13.62 -69.87 14.46
C SER A 387 13.87 -68.40 14.76
N ASN A 388 14.62 -68.15 15.85
CA ASN A 388 15.37 -66.92 16.01
C ASN A 388 16.33 -66.79 14.83
N GLY A 389 16.01 -65.91 13.88
CA GLY A 389 16.92 -65.42 12.87
C GLY A 389 16.63 -63.95 12.64
N PRO A 390 17.42 -63.01 13.17
CA PRO A 390 17.23 -61.60 12.84
C PRO A 390 17.62 -61.43 11.37
N ALA A 391 16.65 -61.10 10.52
CA ALA A 391 16.94 -60.57 9.20
C ALA A 391 17.70 -59.25 9.40
N GLY A 392 19.01 -59.30 9.11
CA GLY A 392 19.96 -58.27 9.51
C GLY A 392 19.75 -56.91 8.81
N PRO A 393 20.19 -55.82 9.46
CA PRO A 393 20.20 -54.47 8.90
C PRO A 393 21.13 -54.41 7.68
N HIS A 394 20.68 -53.79 6.59
CA HIS A 394 21.56 -53.45 5.47
C HIS A 394 22.52 -52.33 5.88
N CYS A 395 23.66 -52.73 6.46
CA CYS A 395 24.84 -51.89 6.54
C CYS A 395 25.36 -51.62 5.12
N ILE A 396 25.68 -50.37 4.77
CA ILE A 396 26.67 -50.14 3.71
C ILE A 396 27.99 -50.73 4.24
N PRO A 397 28.62 -51.71 3.56
CA PRO A 397 29.82 -52.36 4.07
C PRO A 397 30.93 -51.33 4.39
N GLY A 398 31.52 -51.48 5.57
CA GLY A 398 32.64 -50.65 6.03
C GLY A 398 33.89 -50.87 5.18
N GLY A 399 34.03 -50.08 4.10
CA GLY A 399 35.21 -50.08 3.23
C GLY A 399 35.35 -48.86 2.32
N GLY A 400 34.57 -47.78 2.55
CA GLY A 400 34.57 -46.57 1.72
C GLY A 400 35.18 -45.33 2.38
N ASP A 401 35.66 -44.39 1.56
CA ASP A 401 36.13 -43.05 1.96
C ASP A 401 35.10 -42.36 2.89
N PRO A 402 35.47 -41.98 4.13
CA PRO A 402 34.56 -41.34 5.09
C PRO A 402 33.86 -40.09 4.56
N ALA A 403 34.53 -39.30 3.71
CA ALA A 403 33.94 -38.10 3.13
C ALA A 403 32.77 -38.41 2.19
N ARG A 404 32.90 -39.48 1.37
CA ARG A 404 31.80 -39.95 0.49
C ARG A 404 30.63 -40.49 1.30
N ARG A 405 30.90 -41.30 2.33
CA ARG A 405 29.85 -41.81 3.22
C ARG A 405 29.06 -40.70 3.91
N LEU A 406 29.74 -39.61 4.31
CA LEU A 406 29.07 -38.43 4.86
C LEU A 406 28.16 -37.76 3.82
N LEU A 407 28.62 -37.58 2.58
CA LEU A 407 27.81 -37.01 1.49
C LEU A 407 26.60 -37.90 1.15
N GLU A 408 26.78 -39.22 1.09
CA GLU A 408 25.69 -40.18 0.87
C GLU A 408 24.66 -40.15 2.00
N SER A 409 25.12 -40.13 3.25
CA SER A 409 24.25 -40.03 4.44
C SER A 409 23.48 -38.72 4.46
N ALA A 410 24.16 -37.61 4.15
CA ALA A 410 23.54 -36.28 4.06
C ALA A 410 22.53 -36.20 2.92
N ALA A 411 22.74 -36.90 1.80
CA ALA A 411 21.78 -36.94 0.70
C ALA A 411 20.50 -37.66 1.12
N LEU A 412 20.62 -38.81 1.81
CA LEU A 412 19.48 -39.54 2.34
C LEU A 412 18.73 -38.73 3.41
N ASP A 413 19.45 -38.20 4.40
CA ASP A 413 18.89 -37.36 5.47
C ASP A 413 18.14 -36.15 4.90
N THR A 414 18.72 -35.49 3.89
CA THR A 414 18.06 -34.40 3.16
C THR A 414 16.73 -34.84 2.54
N LEU A 415 16.69 -35.99 1.87
CA LEU A 415 15.46 -36.48 1.22
C LEU A 415 14.39 -36.84 2.25
N PHE A 416 14.78 -37.50 3.35
CA PHE A 416 13.89 -37.80 4.45
C PHE A 416 13.34 -36.54 5.12
N ALA A 417 14.21 -35.55 5.40
CA ALA A 417 13.79 -34.29 6.00
C ALA A 417 12.84 -33.50 5.09
N ARG A 418 13.05 -33.53 3.78
CA ARG A 418 12.24 -32.80 2.79
C ARG A 418 10.94 -33.51 2.41
N GLY A 419 10.89 -34.83 2.47
CA GLY A 419 9.69 -35.63 2.17
C GLY A 419 8.86 -35.99 3.41
N GLY A 420 9.47 -35.98 4.59
CA GLY A 420 8.84 -36.27 5.89
C GLY A 420 8.28 -35.04 6.61
N ILE A 421 8.02 -33.95 5.89
CA ILE A 421 7.46 -32.73 6.46
C ILE A 421 6.01 -33.00 6.85
N ALA A 422 5.65 -32.62 8.07
CA ALA A 422 4.28 -32.69 8.58
C ALA A 422 3.74 -31.28 8.87
N ALA A 423 2.43 -31.12 8.71
CA ALA A 423 1.73 -29.92 9.14
C ALA A 423 1.87 -29.73 10.66
N ARG A 424 1.90 -28.46 11.10
CA ARG A 424 2.09 -28.10 12.51
C ARG A 424 0.85 -27.40 13.05
N PRO A 425 0.50 -27.57 14.33
CA PRO A 425 -0.58 -26.80 14.93
C PRO A 425 -0.22 -25.31 14.99
N VAL A 426 -1.11 -24.47 14.46
CA VAL A 426 -0.99 -23.01 14.42
C VAL A 426 -2.31 -22.39 14.86
N ARG A 427 -2.24 -21.24 15.53
CA ARG A 427 -3.43 -20.48 15.92
C ARG A 427 -4.01 -19.72 14.72
N ILE A 428 -5.26 -19.99 14.40
CA ILE A 428 -6.03 -19.29 13.36
C ILE A 428 -6.57 -17.98 13.93
N PRO A 429 -6.48 -16.84 13.20
CA PRO A 429 -7.08 -15.58 13.61
C PRO A 429 -8.60 -15.61 13.48
N ASP A 430 -9.31 -14.81 14.30
CA ASP A 430 -10.74 -14.59 14.10
C ASP A 430 -10.99 -13.94 12.73
N ALA A 431 -12.10 -14.29 12.08
CA ALA A 431 -12.45 -13.74 10.77
C ALA A 431 -12.86 -12.25 10.88
N ALA A 432 -12.62 -11.49 9.81
CA ALA A 432 -13.14 -10.12 9.72
C ALA A 432 -14.68 -10.13 9.67
N GLU A 433 -15.29 -9.11 10.26
CA GLU A 433 -16.75 -8.96 10.19
C GLU A 433 -17.20 -8.72 8.73
N PRO A 434 -18.36 -9.26 8.33
CA PRO A 434 -18.93 -8.98 7.01
C PRO A 434 -19.22 -7.49 6.83
N ASP A 435 -18.89 -6.96 5.65
CA ASP A 435 -19.23 -5.59 5.26
C ASP A 435 -20.30 -5.62 4.17
N SER A 436 -21.51 -5.13 4.48
CA SER A 436 -22.66 -5.17 3.57
C SER A 436 -22.67 -4.06 2.52
N ARG A 437 -21.75 -3.09 2.57
CA ARG A 437 -21.69 -1.97 1.61
C ARG A 437 -21.31 -2.44 0.22
N ARG A 438 -21.73 -1.76 -0.84
CA ARG A 438 -21.40 -2.17 -2.22
C ARG A 438 -19.88 -2.12 -2.44
N ARG A 439 -19.30 -3.15 -3.08
CA ARG A 439 -17.87 -3.14 -3.49
C ARG A 439 -17.68 -2.05 -4.55
N LEU A 440 -16.59 -1.29 -4.43
CA LEU A 440 -16.18 -0.31 -5.44
C LEU A 440 -16.08 -1.00 -6.83
N PRO A 441 -16.65 -0.42 -7.90
CA PRO A 441 -16.55 -0.97 -9.25
C PRO A 441 -15.09 -1.21 -9.68
N GLU A 442 -14.83 -2.24 -10.48
CA GLU A 442 -13.46 -2.59 -10.91
C GLU A 442 -12.73 -1.44 -11.62
N PRO A 443 -13.35 -0.68 -12.55
CA PRO A 443 -12.67 0.45 -13.19
C PRO A 443 -12.24 1.52 -12.16
N ALA A 444 -13.14 1.91 -11.24
CA ALA A 444 -12.83 2.86 -10.18
C ALA A 444 -11.76 2.32 -9.20
N ALA A 445 -11.77 1.03 -8.91
CA ALA A 445 -10.74 0.41 -8.07
C ALA A 445 -9.36 0.43 -8.73
N ALA A 446 -9.28 0.10 -10.03
CA ALA A 446 -8.04 0.17 -10.80
C ALA A 446 -7.51 1.61 -10.87
N ARG A 447 -8.41 2.58 -11.06
CA ARG A 447 -8.11 4.02 -11.02
C ARG A 447 -7.57 4.45 -9.67
N LEU A 448 -8.25 4.10 -8.58
CA LEU A 448 -7.83 4.45 -7.23
C LEU A 448 -6.44 3.89 -6.93
N ALA A 449 -6.17 2.63 -7.29
CA ALA A 449 -4.86 2.03 -7.12
C ALA A 449 -3.76 2.83 -7.85
N GLU A 450 -4.05 3.35 -9.04
CA GLU A 450 -3.12 4.22 -9.79
C GLU A 450 -2.95 5.60 -9.14
N LEU A 451 -4.04 6.22 -8.66
CA LEU A 451 -3.99 7.50 -7.97
C LEU A 451 -3.16 7.42 -6.68
N LEU A 452 -3.31 6.34 -5.91
CA LEU A 452 -2.53 6.07 -4.69
C LEU A 452 -1.05 5.88 -5.03
N ARG A 453 -0.72 5.01 -6.00
CA ARG A 453 0.68 4.77 -6.42
C ARG A 453 1.40 6.04 -6.87
N ARG A 454 0.68 6.98 -7.50
CA ARG A 454 1.24 8.22 -8.02
C ARG A 454 1.17 9.39 -7.03
N CYS A 455 0.62 9.18 -5.84
CA CYS A 455 0.30 10.24 -4.88
C CYS A 455 -0.41 11.42 -5.56
N SER A 456 -1.44 11.11 -6.35
CA SER A 456 -2.11 12.10 -7.19
C SER A 456 -2.82 13.17 -6.36
N GLY A 457 -2.68 14.44 -6.78
CA GLY A 457 -3.43 15.55 -6.18
C GLY A 457 -4.96 15.49 -6.41
N PHE A 458 -5.45 14.55 -7.21
CA PHE A 458 -6.89 14.34 -7.45
C PHE A 458 -7.54 13.39 -6.44
N LEU A 459 -6.80 12.83 -5.48
CA LEU A 459 -7.37 11.92 -4.48
C LEU A 459 -8.48 12.56 -3.65
N THR A 460 -8.34 13.82 -3.24
CA THR A 460 -9.38 14.54 -2.49
C THR A 460 -10.68 14.64 -3.29
N GLU A 461 -10.61 15.07 -4.55
CA GLU A 461 -11.77 15.14 -5.45
C GLU A 461 -12.37 13.75 -5.71
N TRP A 462 -11.53 12.72 -5.89
CA TRP A 462 -11.98 11.35 -6.05
C TRP A 462 -12.79 10.86 -4.84
N PHE A 463 -12.28 11.08 -3.63
CA PHE A 463 -12.96 10.68 -2.39
C PHE A 463 -14.24 11.48 -2.15
N GLU A 464 -14.25 12.78 -2.46
CA GLU A 464 -15.46 13.61 -2.40
C GLU A 464 -16.54 13.10 -3.36
N ALA A 465 -16.16 12.70 -4.58
CA ALA A 465 -17.07 12.15 -5.56
C ALA A 465 -17.61 10.75 -5.20
N ALA A 466 -16.77 9.91 -4.58
CA ALA A 466 -17.16 8.56 -4.16
C ALA A 466 -17.95 8.52 -2.84
N ALA A 467 -17.88 9.59 -2.02
CA ALA A 467 -18.45 9.64 -0.68
C ALA A 467 -19.97 9.36 -0.61
N PRO A 468 -20.84 9.87 -1.51
CA PRO A 468 -22.29 9.66 -1.42
C PRO A 468 -22.74 8.20 -1.52
N GLN A 469 -21.90 7.31 -2.08
CA GLN A 469 -22.24 5.92 -2.40
C GLN A 469 -21.76 4.94 -1.31
N ASP A 470 -20.89 5.41 -0.40
CA ASP A 470 -20.34 4.67 0.74
C ASP A 470 -19.87 3.25 0.37
N PHE A 471 -19.00 3.17 -0.65
CA PHE A 471 -18.44 1.90 -1.10
C PHE A 471 -17.54 1.25 -0.04
N ARG A 472 -17.35 -0.06 -0.15
CA ARG A 472 -16.22 -0.78 0.45
C ARG A 472 -15.16 -1.07 -0.61
N ALA A 473 -13.89 -1.05 -0.22
CA ALA A 473 -12.77 -1.42 -1.07
C ALA A 473 -12.85 -2.90 -1.49
N PRO A 474 -12.33 -3.26 -2.68
CA PRO A 474 -11.88 -4.61 -2.96
C PRO A 474 -10.86 -5.06 -1.90
N ASP A 475 -10.96 -6.31 -1.44
CA ASP A 475 -10.12 -6.84 -0.36
C ASP A 475 -8.60 -6.69 -0.67
N VAL A 476 -8.22 -6.79 -1.94
CA VAL A 476 -6.84 -6.66 -2.42
C VAL A 476 -6.24 -5.26 -2.23
N LEU A 477 -7.07 -4.20 -2.19
CA LEU A 477 -6.62 -2.81 -2.01
C LEU A 477 -6.52 -2.39 -0.55
N CYS A 478 -6.98 -3.21 0.39
CA CYS A 478 -7.04 -2.81 1.81
C CYS A 478 -5.65 -2.48 2.39
N ALA A 479 -4.60 -3.21 2.01
CA ALA A 479 -3.24 -2.92 2.46
C ALA A 479 -2.75 -1.56 1.91
N ASP A 480 -2.88 -1.34 0.61
CA ASP A 480 -2.48 -0.09 -0.06
C ASP A 480 -3.19 1.14 0.54
N LEU A 481 -4.48 1.00 0.90
CA LEU A 481 -5.25 2.06 1.55
C LEU A 481 -4.74 2.40 2.95
N LEU A 482 -4.38 1.38 3.75
CA LEU A 482 -3.84 1.56 5.10
C LEU A 482 -2.44 2.18 5.08
N ASP A 483 -1.60 1.76 4.14
CA ASP A 483 -0.28 2.34 3.94
C ASP A 483 -0.38 3.83 3.60
N TYR A 484 -1.26 4.20 2.67
CA TYR A 484 -1.46 5.60 2.31
C TYR A 484 -2.02 6.43 3.49
N ALA A 485 -2.99 5.88 4.23
CA ALA A 485 -3.62 6.55 5.38
C ALA A 485 -2.65 6.86 6.53
N THR A 486 -1.54 6.11 6.61
CA THR A 486 -0.50 6.34 7.62
C THR A 486 0.21 7.68 7.36
N GLY A 487 0.46 8.02 6.10
CA GLY A 487 1.18 9.24 5.69
C GLY A 487 0.31 10.49 5.51
N ASP A 488 -0.98 10.33 5.20
CA ASP A 488 -1.87 11.45 4.86
C ASP A 488 -2.94 11.70 5.93
N GLN A 489 -2.83 12.80 6.67
CA GLN A 489 -3.78 13.15 7.74
C GLN A 489 -5.13 13.64 7.20
N GLU A 490 -5.19 14.25 6.02
CA GLU A 490 -6.42 14.80 5.46
C GLU A 490 -7.31 13.70 4.91
N LEU A 491 -6.71 12.73 4.19
CA LEU A 491 -7.42 11.62 3.57
C LEU A 491 -7.57 10.39 4.46
N ARG A 492 -6.99 10.39 5.67
CA ARG A 492 -7.01 9.25 6.59
C ARG A 492 -8.41 8.69 6.83
N GLU A 493 -9.36 9.54 7.18
CA GLU A 493 -10.72 9.10 7.50
C GLU A 493 -11.48 8.56 6.28
N PRO A 494 -11.48 9.23 5.10
CA PRO A 494 -11.99 8.66 3.86
C PRO A 494 -11.39 7.29 3.50
N LEU A 495 -10.07 7.14 3.64
CA LEU A 495 -9.34 5.89 3.35
C LEU A 495 -9.77 4.76 4.29
N LEU A 496 -9.82 5.04 5.60
CA LEU A 496 -10.26 4.08 6.61
C LEU A 496 -11.72 3.66 6.42
N ARG A 497 -12.59 4.62 6.06
CA ARG A 497 -14.00 4.34 5.74
C ARG A 497 -14.12 3.41 4.54
N LEU A 498 -13.39 3.69 3.45
CA LEU A 498 -13.40 2.85 2.26
C LEU A 498 -12.84 1.44 2.55
N ALA A 499 -11.75 1.33 3.33
CA ALA A 499 -11.15 0.06 3.72
C ALA A 499 -12.08 -0.81 4.58
N GLY A 500 -12.99 -0.19 5.34
CA GLY A 500 -14.13 -0.87 5.95
C GLY A 500 -13.79 -1.88 7.06
N ALA A 501 -14.64 -2.89 7.21
CA ALA A 501 -14.44 -3.93 8.22
C ALA A 501 -13.17 -4.76 7.95
N ARG A 502 -12.88 -5.02 6.67
CA ARG A 502 -11.67 -5.73 6.23
C ARG A 502 -10.41 -4.95 6.57
N GLY A 503 -10.35 -3.67 6.22
CA GLY A 503 -9.24 -2.78 6.56
C GLY A 503 -9.01 -2.70 8.05
N ARG A 504 -10.08 -2.55 8.85
CA ARG A 504 -9.98 -2.53 10.32
C ARG A 504 -9.47 -3.86 10.90
N TRP A 505 -9.90 -4.98 10.35
CA TRP A 505 -9.37 -6.29 10.73
C TRP A 505 -7.87 -6.40 10.41
N LEU A 506 -7.47 -6.00 9.20
CA LEU A 506 -6.08 -6.06 8.73
C LEU A 506 -5.17 -5.15 9.57
N ALA A 507 -5.61 -3.92 9.83
CA ALA A 507 -4.91 -2.95 10.66
C ALA A 507 -4.64 -3.45 12.09
N ARG A 508 -5.52 -4.26 12.69
CA ARG A 508 -5.28 -4.85 14.03
C ARG A 508 -4.10 -5.82 14.05
N GLN A 509 -3.71 -6.38 12.91
CA GLN A 509 -2.61 -7.34 12.77
C GLN A 509 -1.24 -6.66 12.56
N HIS A 510 -1.22 -5.37 12.23
CA HIS A 510 -0.01 -4.58 11.97
C HIS A 510 0.21 -3.54 13.07
N PRO A 511 1.41 -3.44 13.69
CA PRO A 511 1.65 -2.51 14.79
C PRO A 511 1.34 -1.04 14.46
N GLU A 512 1.84 -0.51 13.34
CA GLU A 512 1.68 0.90 12.98
C GLU A 512 0.23 1.25 12.63
N TRP A 513 -0.42 0.49 11.73
CA TRP A 513 -1.83 0.66 11.41
C TRP A 513 -2.75 0.54 12.63
N ARG A 514 -2.40 -0.31 13.61
CA ARG A 514 -3.15 -0.43 14.86
C ARG A 514 -3.07 0.82 15.72
N GLU A 515 -1.91 1.46 15.81
CA GLU A 515 -1.81 2.74 16.54
C GLU A 515 -2.58 3.85 15.81
N MET A 516 -2.51 3.90 14.48
CA MET A 516 -3.33 4.81 13.66
C MET A 516 -4.83 4.65 13.94
N LEU A 517 -5.34 3.41 14.00
CA LEU A 517 -6.75 3.16 14.35
C LEU A 517 -7.11 3.63 15.76
N ARG A 518 -6.19 3.51 16.73
CA ARG A 518 -6.45 4.00 18.09
C ARG A 518 -6.58 5.51 18.09
N GLU A 519 -5.67 6.24 17.42
CA GLU A 519 -5.75 7.69 17.25
C GLU A 519 -7.08 8.14 16.63
N SER A 520 -7.54 7.45 15.58
CA SER A 520 -8.86 7.71 14.99
C SER A 520 -10.03 7.33 15.92
N SER A 521 -9.92 6.25 16.69
CA SER A 521 -10.98 5.76 17.60
C SER A 521 -11.19 6.66 18.82
N PHE A 522 -10.22 7.50 19.21
CA PHE A 522 -10.43 8.53 20.24
C PHE A 522 -11.42 9.64 19.81
N ALA A 523 -12.00 9.55 18.60
CA ALA A 523 -13.05 10.43 18.10
C ALA A 523 -14.48 10.10 18.60
N ASP A 524 -14.71 9.04 19.40
CA ASP A 524 -16.06 8.63 19.82
C ASP A 524 -16.72 9.55 20.88
N LEU A 525 -18.01 9.87 20.71
CA LEU A 525 -18.81 10.91 21.40
C LEU A 525 -19.31 10.54 22.83
N SER A 526 -18.45 10.20 23.79
CA SER A 526 -18.91 9.91 25.16
C SER A 526 -18.90 11.14 26.09
N GLU A 527 -19.86 11.25 27.02
CA GLU A 527 -19.85 12.22 28.15
C GLU A 527 -18.58 12.08 29.01
N GLN A 528 -17.93 10.92 28.94
CA GLN A 528 -16.65 10.63 29.58
C GLN A 528 -15.53 11.50 28.99
N ARG A 529 -15.53 11.85 27.69
CA ARG A 529 -14.55 12.79 27.10
C ARG A 529 -14.61 14.18 27.71
N TRP A 530 -15.80 14.67 28.07
CA TRP A 530 -15.92 15.95 28.77
C TRP A 530 -15.28 15.90 30.17
N ARG A 531 -15.40 14.76 30.86
CA ARG A 531 -14.96 14.58 32.26
C ARG A 531 -13.47 14.24 32.41
N ILE A 532 -12.89 13.43 31.52
CA ILE A 532 -11.51 12.94 31.62
C ILE A 532 -10.62 13.32 30.43
N GLY A 533 -11.18 13.89 29.36
CA GLY A 533 -10.45 14.19 28.14
C GLY A 533 -9.50 15.39 28.26
N GLY A 534 -8.50 15.42 27.39
CA GLY A 534 -7.58 16.55 27.24
C GLY A 534 -8.26 17.81 26.66
N PRO A 535 -7.59 18.97 26.65
CA PRO A 535 -8.18 20.23 26.21
C PRO A 535 -8.82 20.20 24.81
N ARG A 536 -8.14 19.59 23.83
CA ARG A 536 -8.63 19.46 22.46
C ARG A 536 -9.89 18.61 22.36
N GLU A 537 -9.95 17.53 23.14
CA GLU A 537 -11.07 16.58 23.16
C GLU A 537 -12.30 17.22 23.80
N ARG A 538 -12.11 17.94 24.91
CA ARG A 538 -13.19 18.69 25.57
C ARG A 538 -13.78 19.78 24.66
N ARG A 539 -12.94 20.49 23.91
CA ARG A 539 -13.39 21.49 22.91
C ARG A 539 -14.18 20.85 21.77
N ALA A 540 -13.71 19.71 21.24
CA ALA A 540 -14.40 18.99 20.17
C ALA A 540 -15.78 18.51 20.62
N TRP A 541 -15.86 17.84 21.77
CA TRP A 541 -17.12 17.39 22.36
C TRP A 541 -18.10 18.54 22.60
N LEU A 542 -17.63 19.66 23.15
CA LEU A 542 -18.49 20.83 23.40
C LEU A 542 -19.03 21.42 22.08
N ALA A 543 -18.22 21.42 21.01
CA ALA A 543 -18.64 21.90 19.70
C ALA A 543 -19.69 20.99 19.05
N GLU A 544 -19.54 19.67 19.17
CA GLU A 544 -20.50 18.68 18.70
C GLU A 544 -21.81 18.75 19.49
N LEU A 545 -21.73 18.89 20.82
CA LEU A 545 -22.91 19.12 21.66
C LEU A 545 -23.58 20.43 21.28
N ARG A 546 -22.84 21.53 21.07
CA ARG A 546 -23.42 22.82 20.69
C ARG A 546 -24.15 22.77 19.35
N ALA A 547 -23.72 21.94 18.40
CA ALA A 547 -24.41 21.76 17.13
C ALA A 547 -25.77 21.06 17.27
N THR A 548 -25.90 20.17 18.26
CA THR A 548 -27.08 19.29 18.45
C THR A 548 -28.02 19.79 19.55
N ASP A 549 -27.47 20.16 20.71
CA ASP A 549 -28.14 20.69 21.90
C ASP A 549 -27.41 21.96 22.42
N PRO A 550 -27.81 23.15 21.94
CA PRO A 550 -27.18 24.40 22.33
C PRO A 550 -27.33 24.75 23.81
N GLU A 551 -28.47 24.40 24.42
CA GLU A 551 -28.76 24.67 25.84
C GLU A 551 -27.94 23.75 26.74
N GLY A 552 -27.83 22.46 26.39
CA GLY A 552 -27.00 21.49 27.09
C GLY A 552 -25.51 21.85 27.06
N ALA A 553 -25.01 22.31 25.91
CA ALA A 553 -23.62 22.81 25.79
C ALA A 553 -23.37 24.02 26.69
N LEU A 554 -24.28 25.00 26.71
CA LEU A 554 -24.18 26.18 27.56
C LEU A 554 -24.22 25.78 29.05
N ALA A 555 -25.12 24.87 29.43
CA ALA A 555 -25.22 24.37 30.81
C ALA A 555 -23.94 23.66 31.25
N ALA A 556 -23.39 22.78 30.40
CA ALA A 556 -22.13 22.07 30.67
C ALA A 556 -20.95 23.02 30.84
N LEU A 557 -20.82 24.01 29.95
CA LEU A 557 -19.77 25.02 30.04
C LEU A 557 -19.93 25.91 31.28
N THR A 558 -21.15 26.37 31.57
CA THR A 558 -21.43 27.22 32.72
C THR A 558 -21.13 26.51 34.04
N ALA A 559 -21.48 25.22 34.15
CA ALA A 559 -21.18 24.41 35.33
C ALA A 559 -19.67 24.20 35.54
N ALA A 560 -18.91 24.06 34.46
CA ALA A 560 -17.45 23.89 34.51
C ALA A 560 -16.70 25.21 34.70
N TRP A 561 -17.28 26.34 34.29
CA TRP A 561 -16.64 27.66 34.21
C TRP A 561 -15.83 28.09 35.45
N PRO A 562 -16.30 27.88 36.71
CA PRO A 562 -15.53 28.28 37.89
C PRO A 562 -14.25 27.46 38.10
N ARG A 563 -14.17 26.26 37.53
CA ARG A 563 -13.07 25.29 37.71
C ARG A 563 -12.08 25.31 36.54
N GLU A 564 -12.42 25.97 35.44
CA GLU A 564 -11.58 25.98 34.23
C GLU A 564 -10.32 26.85 34.37
N SER A 565 -9.20 26.31 33.88
CA SER A 565 -7.95 27.05 33.77
C SER A 565 -7.98 28.03 32.60
N GLY A 566 -7.30 29.16 32.74
CA GLY A 566 -7.46 30.30 31.86
C GLY A 566 -7.14 30.14 30.35
N PRO A 567 -6.13 29.40 29.86
CA PRO A 567 -5.92 29.24 28.42
C PRO A 567 -7.08 28.50 27.74
N HIS A 568 -7.63 27.49 28.42
CA HIS A 568 -8.73 26.67 27.91
C HIS A 568 -10.08 27.40 27.94
N LYS A 569 -10.26 28.36 28.87
CA LYS A 569 -11.48 29.16 28.95
C LYS A 569 -11.80 29.88 27.63
N ALA A 570 -10.81 30.52 27.00
CA ALA A 570 -11.04 31.25 25.75
C ALA A 570 -11.44 30.31 24.61
N GLU A 571 -10.78 29.15 24.49
CA GLU A 571 -11.09 28.15 23.47
C GLU A 571 -12.48 27.53 23.64
N LEU A 572 -12.89 27.24 24.88
CA LEU A 572 -14.22 26.74 25.18
C LEU A 572 -15.29 27.81 24.96
N LEU A 573 -15.03 29.07 25.34
CA LEU A 573 -15.94 30.18 25.14
C LEU A 573 -16.18 30.44 23.64
N ALA A 574 -15.14 30.32 22.81
CA ALA A 574 -15.23 30.49 21.36
C ALA A 574 -16.18 29.48 20.68
N VAL A 575 -16.48 28.33 21.31
CA VAL A 575 -17.46 27.36 20.80
C VAL A 575 -18.86 27.97 20.70
N LEU A 576 -19.20 28.92 21.58
CA LEU A 576 -20.52 29.57 21.58
C LEU A 576 -20.80 30.40 20.33
N ALA A 577 -19.77 30.74 19.53
CA ALA A 577 -19.93 31.42 18.24
C ALA A 577 -20.90 30.65 17.31
N HIS A 578 -20.89 29.32 17.38
CA HIS A 578 -21.87 28.51 16.66
C HIS A 578 -23.23 28.59 17.36
N ARG A 579 -24.26 29.00 16.63
CA ARG A 579 -25.65 29.18 17.15
C ARG A 579 -25.75 30.13 18.34
N LEU A 580 -24.90 31.17 18.39
CA LEU A 580 -24.92 32.19 19.43
C LEU A 580 -26.32 32.78 19.63
N ALA A 581 -26.76 32.90 20.88
CA ALA A 581 -28.09 33.35 21.26
C ALA A 581 -28.07 34.24 22.51
N ALA A 582 -29.17 34.94 22.77
CA ALA A 582 -29.32 35.81 23.94
C ALA A 582 -29.11 35.07 25.29
N ALA A 583 -29.38 33.76 25.33
CA ALA A 583 -29.14 32.93 26.52
C ALA A 583 -27.64 32.84 26.90
N ASP A 584 -26.73 33.06 25.96
CA ASP A 584 -25.28 33.00 26.20
C ASP A 584 -24.74 34.28 26.89
N GLU A 585 -25.49 35.39 26.82
CA GLU A 585 -25.07 36.72 27.30
C GLU A 585 -24.62 36.74 28.77
N PRO A 586 -25.32 36.11 29.74
CA PRO A 586 -24.91 36.17 31.16
C PRO A 586 -23.51 35.58 31.41
N LEU A 587 -23.16 34.47 30.74
CA LEU A 587 -21.84 33.86 30.85
C LEU A 587 -20.77 34.76 30.20
N LEU A 588 -21.07 35.36 29.05
CA LEU A 588 -20.16 36.25 28.35
C LEU A 588 -19.91 37.55 29.11
N GLU A 589 -20.94 38.16 29.71
CA GLU A 589 -20.79 39.34 30.57
C GLU A 589 -19.94 39.02 31.81
N SER A 590 -20.11 37.83 32.40
CA SER A 590 -19.21 37.37 33.47
C SER A 590 -17.77 37.18 32.98
N ALA A 591 -17.57 36.73 31.74
CA ALA A 591 -16.25 36.50 31.16
C ALA A 591 -15.48 37.80 30.84
N LEU A 592 -16.16 38.95 30.73
CA LEU A 592 -15.51 40.27 30.63
C LEU A 592 -14.70 40.64 31.88
N ASP A 593 -15.00 40.03 33.03
CA ASP A 593 -14.31 40.27 34.30
C ASP A 593 -13.20 39.24 34.58
N ASP A 594 -12.91 38.32 33.65
CA ASP A 594 -11.86 37.31 33.83
C ASP A 594 -10.46 37.95 33.88
N ARG A 595 -9.55 37.36 34.67
CA ARG A 595 -8.17 37.86 34.84
C ARG A 595 -7.38 37.82 33.54
N ARG A 596 -7.67 36.90 32.62
CA ARG A 596 -6.89 36.79 31.38
C ARG A 596 -7.44 37.63 30.23
N ALA A 597 -6.49 38.20 29.49
CA ALA A 597 -6.76 39.12 28.39
C ALA A 597 -7.43 38.47 27.17
N ASP A 598 -7.16 37.18 26.92
CA ASP A 598 -7.72 36.37 25.84
C ASP A 598 -9.19 36.03 26.08
N VAL A 599 -9.54 35.58 27.28
CA VAL A 599 -10.93 35.29 27.70
C VAL A 599 -11.81 36.53 27.55
N ARG A 600 -11.38 37.67 28.11
CA ARG A 600 -12.12 38.94 27.99
C ARG A 600 -12.32 39.37 26.53
N ARG A 601 -11.32 39.13 25.68
CA ARG A 601 -11.39 39.47 24.25
C ARG A 601 -12.43 38.61 23.54
N THR A 602 -12.37 37.29 23.70
CA THR A 602 -13.35 36.37 23.11
C THR A 602 -14.76 36.68 23.59
N ALA A 603 -14.94 37.02 24.86
CA ALA A 603 -16.23 37.43 25.41
C ALA A 603 -16.77 38.71 24.74
N ALA A 604 -15.94 39.76 24.62
CA ALA A 604 -16.33 41.01 23.97
C ALA A 604 -16.65 40.82 22.48
N GLU A 605 -15.86 39.99 21.77
CA GLU A 605 -16.10 39.65 20.35
C GLU A 605 -17.43 38.94 20.16
N LEU A 606 -17.78 37.97 21.02
CA LEU A 606 -19.07 37.27 20.96
C LEU A 606 -20.24 38.19 21.34
N LEU A 607 -20.10 39.00 22.39
CA LEU A 607 -21.13 39.96 22.78
C LEU A 607 -21.43 40.99 21.69
N ALA A 608 -20.41 41.42 20.93
CA ALA A 608 -20.57 42.35 19.82
C ALA A 608 -21.42 41.77 18.67
N LEU A 609 -21.45 40.43 18.52
CA LEU A 609 -22.30 39.75 17.53
C LEU A 609 -23.78 39.71 17.94
N LEU A 610 -24.09 39.97 19.21
CA LEU A 610 -25.46 40.05 19.73
C LEU A 610 -25.93 41.52 19.71
N PRO A 611 -26.83 41.92 18.78
CA PRO A 611 -27.19 43.32 18.58
C PRO A 611 -27.84 43.96 19.81
N ASP A 612 -28.60 43.17 20.57
CA ASP A 612 -29.29 43.62 21.78
C ASP A 612 -28.50 43.37 23.07
N SER A 613 -27.23 42.99 22.99
CA SER A 613 -26.42 42.79 24.20
C SER A 613 -26.17 44.09 24.95
N ALA A 614 -25.96 43.99 26.25
CA ALA A 614 -25.59 45.12 27.09
C ALA A 614 -24.28 45.76 26.59
N LEU A 615 -23.30 44.97 26.13
CA LEU A 615 -22.06 45.47 25.54
C LEU A 615 -22.31 46.23 24.23
N ALA A 616 -23.14 45.70 23.31
CA ALA A 616 -23.47 46.36 22.06
C ALA A 616 -24.11 47.74 22.29
N ARG A 617 -25.05 47.84 23.26
CA ARG A 617 -25.63 49.13 23.68
C ARG A 617 -24.58 50.11 24.19
N ARG A 618 -23.66 49.65 25.05
CA ARG A 618 -22.54 50.49 25.55
C ARG A 618 -21.60 50.94 24.44
N MET A 619 -21.35 50.10 23.43
CA MET A 619 -20.55 50.46 22.25
C MET A 619 -21.22 51.53 21.40
N VAL A 620 -22.52 51.40 21.14
CA VAL A 620 -23.29 52.41 20.40
C VAL A 620 -23.32 53.75 21.14
N GLU A 621 -23.52 53.74 22.46
CA GLU A 621 -23.47 54.96 23.28
C GLU A 621 -22.10 55.63 23.19
N ARG A 622 -21.02 54.85 23.36
CA ARG A 622 -19.64 55.34 23.26
C ARG A 622 -19.30 55.85 21.86
N ALA A 623 -19.79 55.19 20.80
CA ALA A 623 -19.66 55.65 19.42
C ALA A 623 -20.34 57.00 19.20
N ARG A 624 -21.55 57.21 19.73
CA ARG A 624 -22.26 58.51 19.65
C ARG A 624 -21.51 59.62 20.37
N THR A 625 -20.83 59.31 21.47
CA THR A 625 -20.02 60.29 22.22
C THR A 625 -18.71 60.61 21.49
N TRP A 626 -17.98 59.60 21.02
CA TRP A 626 -16.63 59.78 20.46
C TRP A 626 -16.63 60.20 18.99
N LEU A 627 -17.68 59.85 18.24
CA LEU A 627 -17.78 60.02 16.79
C LEU A 627 -19.03 60.83 16.45
N ARG A 628 -18.83 62.11 16.12
CA ARG A 628 -19.90 62.99 15.64
C ARG A 628 -20.10 62.82 14.15
N VAL A 629 -21.12 62.06 13.79
CA VAL A 629 -21.44 61.72 12.39
C VAL A 629 -22.36 62.78 11.75
N GLY A 630 -21.85 63.44 10.70
CA GLY A 630 -22.59 64.30 9.74
C GLY A 630 -22.00 64.14 8.32
N HIS A 631 -21.98 65.20 7.49
CA HIS A 631 -21.28 65.15 6.18
C HIS A 631 -19.75 64.95 6.28
N ARG A 632 -19.20 65.20 7.47
CA ARG A 632 -17.83 64.86 7.88
C ARG A 632 -17.91 64.15 9.23
N ILE A 633 -16.97 63.24 9.48
CA ILE A 633 -16.89 62.55 10.78
C ILE A 633 -15.94 63.35 11.68
N GLY A 634 -16.48 63.95 12.74
CA GLY A 634 -15.71 64.57 13.82
C GLY A 634 -15.37 63.55 14.89
N ILE A 635 -14.13 63.57 15.41
CA ILE A 635 -13.63 62.61 16.40
C ILE A 635 -13.20 63.36 17.66
N GLU A 636 -13.87 63.10 18.77
CA GLU A 636 -13.58 63.69 20.09
C GLU A 636 -13.36 62.55 21.09
N LEU A 637 -12.08 62.30 21.40
CA LEU A 637 -11.68 61.18 22.26
C LEU A 637 -11.36 61.66 23.67
N PRO A 638 -11.59 60.82 24.70
CA PRO A 638 -11.15 61.14 26.05
C PRO A 638 -9.62 61.18 26.15
N GLU A 639 -9.06 61.91 27.11
CA GLU A 639 -7.60 61.93 27.34
C GLU A 639 -7.09 60.57 27.85
N ARG A 640 -7.94 59.81 28.57
CA ARG A 640 -7.63 58.49 29.14
C ARG A 640 -8.85 57.58 29.09
N LEU A 641 -8.65 56.29 28.84
CA LEU A 641 -9.70 55.28 28.93
C LEU A 641 -10.14 55.09 30.39
N ASP A 642 -11.45 55.08 30.61
CA ASP A 642 -12.07 54.69 31.87
C ASP A 642 -12.07 53.16 32.05
N ASP A 643 -12.34 52.69 33.27
CA ASP A 643 -12.35 51.26 33.58
C ASP A 643 -13.49 50.52 32.88
N ALA A 644 -14.59 51.20 32.56
CA ALA A 644 -15.71 50.64 31.82
C ALA A 644 -15.31 50.30 30.36
N ALA A 645 -14.64 51.21 29.65
CA ALA A 645 -14.13 50.95 28.30
C ALA A 645 -13.10 49.83 28.28
N ARG A 646 -12.25 49.74 29.31
CA ARG A 646 -11.27 48.66 29.46
C ARG A 646 -11.92 47.30 29.70
N ARG A 647 -12.97 47.25 30.53
CA ARG A 647 -13.80 46.06 30.76
C ARG A 647 -14.44 45.58 29.46
N ASP A 648 -15.02 46.51 28.70
CA ASP A 648 -15.67 46.21 27.42
C ASP A 648 -14.69 45.86 26.27
N GLY A 649 -13.38 45.82 26.53
CA GLY A 649 -12.38 45.35 25.58
C GLY A 649 -11.60 46.43 24.84
N ILE A 650 -11.85 47.72 25.07
CA ILE A 650 -11.06 48.81 24.48
C ILE A 650 -9.78 49.02 25.29
N ARG A 651 -8.61 48.83 24.66
CA ARG A 651 -7.30 48.87 25.34
C ARG A 651 -6.27 49.70 24.60
N ASP A 652 -5.26 50.18 25.34
CA ASP A 652 -4.15 51.00 24.81
C ASP A 652 -3.21 50.23 23.87
N ARG A 653 -3.09 48.91 24.05
CA ARG A 653 -2.28 48.03 23.18
C ARG A 653 -3.18 47.01 22.50
N ALA A 654 -3.44 47.22 21.20
CA ALA A 654 -3.96 46.18 20.32
C ALA A 654 -2.77 45.40 19.74
N VAL A 655 -2.73 44.09 19.93
CA VAL A 655 -1.60 43.24 19.48
C VAL A 655 -1.53 43.13 17.95
N GLU A 656 -2.67 43.26 17.28
CA GLU A 656 -2.82 43.03 15.83
C GLU A 656 -2.55 44.29 14.98
N PHE A 657 -2.72 45.50 15.55
CA PHE A 657 -2.57 46.76 14.81
C PHE A 657 -1.78 47.78 15.63
N ALA A 658 -0.67 48.27 15.05
CA ALA A 658 0.18 49.29 15.64
C ALA A 658 0.11 50.58 14.81
N TYR A 659 -0.92 51.39 15.06
CA TYR A 659 -1.06 52.70 14.42
C TYR A 659 0.01 53.67 14.91
N ARG A 660 0.49 54.52 14.00
CA ARG A 660 1.46 55.58 14.29
C ARG A 660 0.97 56.90 13.73
N TRP A 661 1.26 57.97 14.46
CA TRP A 661 1.00 59.34 14.05
C TRP A 661 2.20 60.20 14.43
N ASP A 662 2.71 61.00 13.48
CA ASP A 662 3.93 61.80 13.63
C ASP A 662 5.14 60.99 14.16
N GLY A 663 5.27 59.73 13.72
CA GLY A 663 6.36 58.83 14.08
C GLY A 663 6.21 58.10 15.43
N ALA A 664 5.26 58.50 16.27
CA ALA A 664 5.00 57.91 17.58
C ALA A 664 3.82 56.91 17.55
N PRO A 665 3.75 55.95 18.48
CA PRO A 665 2.56 55.10 18.66
C PRO A 665 1.30 55.95 18.91
N ASP A 666 0.19 55.60 18.28
CA ASP A 666 -1.09 56.30 18.41
C ASP A 666 -2.17 55.39 19.04
N PRO A 667 -2.22 55.28 20.40
CA PRO A 667 -3.25 54.50 21.09
C PRO A 667 -4.67 54.97 20.76
N ALA A 668 -4.86 56.28 20.55
CA ALA A 668 -6.16 56.88 20.26
C ALA A 668 -6.74 56.37 18.93
N ALA A 669 -5.91 56.22 17.89
CA ALA A 669 -6.29 55.55 16.66
C ALA A 669 -6.70 54.08 16.91
N GLY A 670 -5.95 53.37 17.76
CA GLY A 670 -6.28 52.02 18.19
C GLY A 670 -7.62 51.91 18.93
N TRP A 671 -7.97 52.90 19.77
CA TRP A 671 -9.26 52.95 20.46
C TRP A 671 -10.42 53.13 19.48
N VAL A 672 -10.27 54.01 18.50
CA VAL A 672 -11.27 54.23 17.44
C VAL A 672 -11.52 52.94 16.65
N ARG A 673 -10.47 52.24 16.21
CA ARG A 673 -10.62 50.96 15.51
C ARG A 673 -11.38 49.93 16.35
N GLN A 674 -11.01 49.78 17.62
CA GLN A 674 -11.66 48.83 18.54
C GLN A 674 -13.14 49.17 18.77
N LEU A 675 -13.45 50.45 18.97
CA LEU A 675 -14.83 50.91 19.11
C LEU A 675 -15.65 50.63 17.85
N VAL A 676 -15.13 51.00 16.68
CA VAL A 676 -15.83 50.81 15.40
C VAL A 676 -16.05 49.32 15.11
N ALA A 677 -15.05 48.47 15.40
CA ALA A 677 -15.18 47.02 15.24
C ALA A 677 -16.22 46.37 16.17
N ALA A 678 -16.38 46.91 17.38
CA ALA A 678 -17.33 46.41 18.38
C ALA A 678 -18.73 47.07 18.28
N THR A 679 -18.92 48.03 17.38
CA THR A 679 -20.21 48.71 17.17
C THR A 679 -20.93 48.07 15.99
N GLY A 680 -22.15 47.57 16.23
CA GLY A 680 -22.96 46.92 15.21
C GLY A 680 -23.16 47.76 13.94
N LEU A 681 -23.13 47.11 12.78
CA LEU A 681 -23.18 47.77 11.47
C LEU A 681 -24.50 48.50 11.20
N ASP A 682 -25.59 48.06 11.81
CA ASP A 682 -26.90 48.73 11.72
C ASP A 682 -26.85 50.17 12.22
N HIS A 683 -26.08 50.43 13.28
CA HIS A 683 -25.87 51.79 13.78
C HIS A 683 -25.24 52.69 12.71
N TRP A 684 -24.22 52.20 12.02
CA TRP A 684 -23.54 52.96 10.97
C TRP A 684 -24.45 53.17 9.76
N THR A 685 -25.20 52.14 9.36
CA THR A 685 -26.18 52.23 8.27
C THR A 685 -27.28 53.25 8.58
N GLU A 686 -27.81 53.26 9.81
CA GLU A 686 -28.80 54.24 10.27
C GLU A 686 -28.25 55.68 10.18
N ARG A 687 -26.98 55.89 10.54
CA ARG A 687 -26.35 57.22 10.56
C ARG A 687 -25.95 57.76 9.18
N PHE A 688 -25.53 56.89 8.25
CA PHE A 688 -25.05 57.30 6.92
C PHE A 688 -26.04 57.00 5.78
N GLY A 689 -27.12 56.27 6.06
CA GLY A 689 -28.12 55.82 5.10
C GLY A 689 -27.67 54.61 4.27
N THR A 690 -26.42 54.57 3.80
CA THR A 690 -25.87 53.42 3.05
C THR A 690 -24.43 53.11 3.45
N PRO A 691 -23.98 51.84 3.37
CA PRO A 691 -22.58 51.47 3.60
C PRO A 691 -21.62 52.24 2.67
N ARG A 692 -22.02 52.46 1.41
CA ARG A 692 -21.22 53.23 0.44
C ARG A 692 -21.04 54.69 0.85
N ALA A 693 -22.07 55.32 1.40
CA ALA A 693 -21.97 56.69 1.93
C ALA A 693 -21.04 56.74 3.15
N ALA A 694 -21.05 55.71 4.00
CA ALA A 694 -20.18 55.64 5.18
C ALA A 694 -18.70 55.55 4.78
N VAL A 695 -18.33 54.61 3.90
CA VAL A 695 -16.92 54.41 3.49
C VAL A 695 -16.35 55.57 2.65
N THR A 696 -17.22 56.39 2.04
CA THR A 696 -16.83 57.58 1.26
C THR A 696 -16.87 58.88 2.08
N ALA A 697 -17.34 58.84 3.34
CA ALA A 697 -17.40 60.00 4.21
C ALA A 697 -16.00 60.63 4.44
N LYS A 698 -15.96 61.96 4.55
CA LYS A 698 -14.71 62.68 4.83
C LYS A 698 -14.29 62.48 6.29
N LEU A 699 -13.16 61.82 6.48
CA LEU A 699 -12.50 61.53 7.76
C LEU A 699 -11.20 62.33 7.87
N PRO A 700 -10.78 62.73 9.09
CA PRO A 700 -9.41 63.18 9.33
C PRO A 700 -8.40 62.11 8.90
N ASN A 701 -7.32 62.49 8.21
CA ASN A 701 -6.36 61.54 7.64
C ASN A 701 -5.79 60.57 8.69
N ARG A 702 -5.53 61.08 9.90
CA ARG A 702 -5.09 60.32 11.09
C ARG A 702 -5.96 59.10 11.40
N PHE A 703 -7.28 59.20 11.23
CA PHE A 703 -8.23 58.18 11.65
C PHE A 703 -8.91 57.44 10.50
N ARG A 704 -8.57 57.76 9.25
CA ARG A 704 -9.18 57.12 8.08
C ARG A 704 -8.94 55.61 8.07
N GLN A 705 -7.70 55.17 8.22
CA GLN A 705 -7.35 53.75 8.24
C GLN A 705 -7.94 53.00 9.45
N PRO A 706 -7.82 53.50 10.70
CA PRO A 706 -8.45 52.86 11.86
C PRO A 706 -9.96 52.64 11.76
N VAL A 707 -10.69 53.62 11.21
CA VAL A 707 -12.15 53.49 11.03
C VAL A 707 -12.47 52.44 9.96
N LEU A 708 -11.75 52.44 8.84
CA LEU A 708 -11.92 51.43 7.79
C LEU A 708 -11.59 50.02 8.32
N ASP A 709 -10.47 49.84 9.03
CA ASP A 709 -10.10 48.57 9.63
C ASP A 709 -11.13 48.08 10.64
N GLY A 710 -11.76 49.02 11.38
CA GLY A 710 -12.86 48.73 12.29
C GLY A 710 -14.10 48.21 11.55
N TRP A 711 -14.51 48.88 10.47
CA TRP A 711 -15.63 48.42 9.65
C TRP A 711 -15.35 47.11 8.92
N VAL A 712 -14.11 46.85 8.50
CA VAL A 712 -13.71 45.53 7.96
C VAL A 712 -13.89 44.46 9.01
N ALA A 713 -13.38 44.67 10.23
CA ALA A 713 -13.52 43.70 11.30
C ALA A 713 -15.01 43.44 11.62
N ALA A 714 -15.83 44.49 11.69
CA ALA A 714 -17.28 44.35 11.90
C ALA A 714 -17.96 43.62 10.72
N ALA A 715 -17.66 43.97 9.46
CA ALA A 715 -18.24 43.29 8.29
C ALA A 715 -17.92 41.80 8.24
N LEU A 716 -16.70 41.42 8.61
CA LEU A 716 -16.28 40.03 8.70
C LEU A 716 -16.94 39.29 9.86
N ALA A 717 -17.01 39.91 11.03
CA ALA A 717 -17.63 39.34 12.23
C ALA A 717 -19.13 39.11 12.04
N HIS A 718 -19.85 40.12 11.55
CA HIS A 718 -21.29 40.06 11.29
C HIS A 718 -21.64 39.35 9.96
N ARG A 719 -20.63 39.02 9.12
CA ARG A 719 -20.79 38.47 7.77
C ARG A 719 -21.72 39.30 6.88
N ASP A 720 -21.69 40.62 7.02
CA ASP A 720 -22.57 41.55 6.30
C ASP A 720 -22.11 41.78 4.85
N GLN A 721 -22.94 41.37 3.89
CA GLN A 721 -22.62 41.40 2.47
C GLN A 721 -22.60 42.82 1.88
N ALA A 722 -23.47 43.72 2.37
CA ALA A 722 -23.60 45.07 1.84
C ALA A 722 -22.39 45.93 2.26
N TRP A 723 -21.98 45.81 3.52
CA TRP A 723 -20.75 46.42 4.01
C TRP A 723 -19.51 45.81 3.38
N ALA A 724 -19.45 44.48 3.21
CA ALA A 724 -18.34 43.83 2.53
C ALA A 724 -18.15 44.36 1.10
N GLY A 725 -19.23 44.52 0.34
CA GLY A 725 -19.20 45.08 -1.01
C GLY A 725 -18.70 46.53 -1.05
N ALA A 726 -19.24 47.39 -0.19
CA ALA A 726 -18.83 48.80 -0.11
C ALA A 726 -17.35 48.96 0.29
N LEU A 727 -16.89 48.17 1.26
CA LEU A 727 -15.50 48.15 1.72
C LEU A 727 -14.56 47.62 0.65
N PHE A 728 -14.93 46.54 -0.04
CA PHE A 728 -14.15 45.98 -1.15
C PHE A 728 -13.95 47.01 -2.28
N ASP A 729 -14.99 47.75 -2.64
CA ASP A 729 -14.94 48.79 -3.69
C ASP A 729 -14.11 50.02 -3.28
N SER A 730 -13.95 50.27 -1.99
CA SER A 730 -13.23 51.44 -1.47
C SER A 730 -11.69 51.37 -1.60
N GLY A 731 -11.14 50.20 -1.96
CA GLY A 731 -9.72 50.03 -2.24
C GLY A 731 -8.81 50.11 -1.00
N ILE A 732 -9.11 49.31 0.03
CA ILE A 732 -8.42 49.33 1.33
C ILE A 732 -6.89 49.12 1.15
N PRO A 733 -6.03 50.08 1.55
CA PRO A 733 -4.59 49.99 1.35
C PRO A 733 -3.85 49.43 2.59
N SER A 734 -3.30 48.21 2.52
CA SER A 734 -2.08 47.76 3.26
C SER A 734 -1.70 46.31 2.89
N GLU A 735 -0.51 45.81 3.28
CA GLU A 735 -0.08 44.41 3.03
C GLU A 735 -0.97 43.36 3.75
N VAL A 736 -1.52 43.70 4.92
CA VAL A 736 -2.57 42.91 5.60
C VAL A 736 -3.89 42.93 4.80
N ALA A 737 -4.05 43.90 3.88
CA ALA A 737 -5.27 44.07 3.11
C ALA A 737 -5.49 42.99 2.04
N MET A 738 -4.48 42.25 1.55
CA MET A 738 -4.74 41.18 0.57
C MET A 738 -5.59 40.05 1.17
N LEU A 739 -5.23 39.58 2.38
CA LEU A 739 -6.01 38.55 3.08
C LEU A 739 -7.41 39.06 3.45
N ARG A 740 -7.50 40.26 4.04
CA ARG A 740 -8.79 40.85 4.42
C ARG A 740 -9.68 41.15 3.20
N ARG A 741 -9.10 41.58 2.07
CA ARG A 741 -9.81 41.79 0.80
C ARG A 741 -10.39 40.49 0.27
N ARG A 742 -9.65 39.38 0.34
CA ARG A 742 -10.15 38.04 -0.02
C ARG A 742 -11.29 37.59 0.90
N GLU A 743 -11.19 37.83 2.21
CA GLU A 743 -12.26 37.51 3.16
C GLU A 743 -13.54 38.32 2.89
N LEU A 744 -13.42 39.62 2.62
CA LEU A 744 -14.56 40.45 2.22
C LEU A 744 -15.17 39.97 0.90
N PHE A 745 -14.34 39.62 -0.08
CA PHE A 745 -14.80 39.04 -1.34
C PHE A 745 -15.56 37.73 -1.13
N ALA A 746 -15.09 36.86 -0.22
CA ALA A 746 -15.74 35.59 0.09
C ALA A 746 -17.14 35.73 0.70
N LEU A 747 -17.45 36.88 1.32
CA LEU A 747 -18.80 37.17 1.82
C LEU A 747 -19.80 37.57 0.72
N LEU A 748 -19.32 38.01 -0.44
CA LEU A 748 -20.19 38.47 -1.52
C LEU A 748 -21.00 37.30 -2.13
N PRO A 749 -22.23 37.57 -2.61
CA PRO A 749 -23.01 36.59 -3.37
C PRO A 749 -22.18 35.96 -4.51
N ALA A 750 -22.42 34.68 -4.79
CA ALA A 750 -21.65 33.94 -5.81
C ALA A 750 -21.68 34.64 -7.19
N GLU A 751 -22.83 35.15 -7.61
CA GLU A 751 -22.98 35.89 -8.86
C GLU A 751 -22.18 37.20 -8.89
N GLU A 752 -22.12 37.90 -7.76
CA GLU A 752 -21.34 39.15 -7.61
C GLU A 752 -19.84 38.87 -7.70
N ARG A 753 -19.37 37.81 -7.04
CA ARG A 753 -17.97 37.35 -7.11
C ARG A 753 -17.56 37.08 -8.56
N VAL A 754 -18.36 36.30 -9.29
CA VAL A 754 -18.12 36.00 -10.71
C VAL A 754 -18.09 37.29 -11.52
N ARG A 755 -19.09 38.17 -11.39
CA ARG A 755 -19.17 39.41 -12.17
C ARG A 755 -17.96 40.32 -11.95
N ARG A 756 -17.43 40.37 -10.73
CA ARG A 756 -16.24 41.16 -10.38
C ARG A 756 -14.97 40.57 -11.00
N LEU A 757 -14.77 39.27 -10.93
CA LEU A 757 -13.62 38.60 -11.55
C LEU A 757 -13.63 38.73 -13.09
N LEU A 758 -14.81 38.68 -13.71
CA LEU A 758 -14.96 38.87 -15.16
C LEU A 758 -14.60 40.29 -15.65
N ARG A 759 -14.51 41.29 -14.76
CA ARG A 759 -14.08 42.65 -15.10
C ARG A 759 -12.56 42.82 -15.09
N LEU A 760 -11.83 41.88 -14.48
CA LEU A 760 -10.37 41.92 -14.45
C LEU A 760 -9.84 41.47 -15.82
N ASP A 761 -8.99 42.28 -16.43
CA ASP A 761 -8.29 41.93 -17.66
C ASP A 761 -6.92 41.30 -17.35
N GLY A 762 -6.15 41.01 -18.40
CA GLY A 762 -4.85 40.38 -18.26
C GLY A 762 -3.88 41.15 -17.35
N SER A 763 -4.01 42.47 -17.20
CA SER A 763 -3.11 43.28 -16.37
C SER A 763 -3.29 43.07 -14.85
N TRP A 764 -4.43 42.51 -14.43
CA TRP A 764 -4.79 42.25 -13.03
C TRP A 764 -4.78 40.75 -12.67
N LEU A 765 -4.00 39.94 -13.39
CA LEU A 765 -3.96 38.49 -13.19
C LEU A 765 -3.55 38.07 -11.77
N SER A 766 -2.66 38.84 -11.12
CA SER A 766 -2.25 38.62 -9.73
C SER A 766 -3.38 38.90 -8.73
N GLU A 767 -4.21 39.91 -8.99
CA GLU A 767 -5.40 40.17 -8.17
C GLU A 767 -6.42 39.05 -8.36
N LEU A 768 -6.66 38.62 -9.60
CA LEU A 768 -7.52 37.48 -9.91
C LEU A 768 -7.04 36.22 -9.16
N GLU A 769 -5.75 35.88 -9.27
CA GLU A 769 -5.14 34.74 -8.58
C GLU A 769 -5.31 34.83 -7.05
N SER A 770 -5.18 36.03 -6.47
CA SER A 770 -5.36 36.23 -5.03
C SER A 770 -6.80 36.02 -4.55
N LEU A 771 -7.80 36.22 -5.42
CA LEU A 771 -9.22 36.12 -5.10
C LEU A 771 -9.83 34.75 -5.45
N LEU A 772 -9.25 34.01 -6.39
CA LEU A 772 -9.72 32.68 -6.80
C LEU A 772 -9.90 31.67 -5.65
N PRO A 773 -9.07 31.62 -4.59
CA PRO A 773 -9.28 30.71 -3.47
C PRO A 773 -10.58 30.95 -2.70
N ALA A 774 -11.21 32.12 -2.86
CA ALA A 774 -12.52 32.41 -2.30
C ALA A 774 -13.66 31.95 -3.22
N MET A 775 -13.39 31.31 -4.36
CA MET A 775 -14.40 30.65 -5.20
C MET A 775 -14.58 29.19 -4.76
N GLY A 776 -15.80 28.67 -4.89
CA GLY A 776 -16.06 27.24 -4.67
C GLY A 776 -15.48 26.36 -5.78
N HIS A 777 -15.50 25.05 -5.56
CA HIS A 777 -15.18 24.05 -6.57
C HIS A 777 -16.48 23.38 -7.07
N PRO A 778 -16.62 23.10 -8.38
CA PRO A 778 -15.78 23.61 -9.47
C PRO A 778 -15.99 25.12 -9.68
N TRP A 779 -15.06 25.78 -10.37
CA TRP A 779 -15.24 27.18 -10.75
C TRP A 779 -16.40 27.34 -11.75
N PRO A 780 -17.21 28.41 -11.64
CA PRO A 780 -18.30 28.66 -12.59
C PRO A 780 -17.82 28.77 -14.04
N GLU A 781 -18.59 28.20 -14.98
CA GLU A 781 -18.26 28.14 -16.41
C GLU A 781 -17.87 29.50 -17.05
N PRO A 782 -18.54 30.63 -16.74
CA PRO A 782 -18.11 31.93 -17.27
C PRO A 782 -16.71 32.34 -16.80
N LEU A 783 -16.37 32.06 -15.52
CA LEU A 783 -15.07 32.39 -14.94
C LEU A 783 -13.96 31.50 -15.53
N ALA A 784 -14.24 30.21 -15.69
CA ALA A 784 -13.33 29.26 -16.32
C ALA A 784 -12.92 29.70 -17.73
N ARG A 785 -13.91 30.05 -18.58
CA ARG A 785 -13.66 30.54 -19.95
C ARG A 785 -12.89 31.86 -19.94
N HIS A 786 -13.21 32.78 -19.03
CA HIS A 786 -12.49 34.04 -18.88
C HIS A 786 -11.01 33.84 -18.52
N LEU A 787 -10.72 32.98 -17.54
CA LEU A 787 -9.36 32.66 -17.15
C LEU A 787 -8.56 32.03 -18.30
N ILE A 788 -9.15 31.09 -19.04
CA ILE A 788 -8.53 30.47 -20.22
C ILE A 788 -8.20 31.54 -21.26
N LEU A 789 -9.10 32.49 -21.51
CA LEU A 789 -8.85 33.61 -22.43
C LEU A 789 -7.68 34.49 -21.95
N LEU A 790 -7.63 34.86 -20.67
CA LEU A 790 -6.54 35.67 -20.12
C LEU A 790 -5.18 34.96 -20.21
N LEU A 791 -5.13 33.66 -19.91
CA LEU A 791 -3.92 32.84 -20.09
C LEU A 791 -3.51 32.76 -21.56
N PHE A 792 -4.48 32.65 -22.47
CA PHE A 792 -4.20 32.64 -23.91
C PHE A 792 -3.68 34.00 -24.42
N GLU A 793 -4.15 35.11 -23.88
CA GLU A 793 -3.58 36.44 -24.16
C GLU A 793 -2.12 36.55 -23.70
N ARG A 794 -1.78 35.91 -22.57
CA ARG A 794 -0.39 35.81 -22.09
C ARG A 794 0.47 34.96 -23.03
N ALA A 795 -0.06 33.84 -23.51
CA ALA A 795 0.61 33.03 -24.53
C ALA A 795 0.91 33.83 -25.81
N ARG A 796 -0.06 34.61 -26.31
CA ARG A 796 0.14 35.50 -27.47
C ARG A 796 1.14 36.62 -27.21
N ALA A 797 1.22 37.13 -25.97
CA ALA A 797 2.23 38.11 -25.59
C ALA A 797 3.64 37.50 -25.57
N ALA A 798 3.77 36.26 -25.06
CA ALA A 798 5.02 35.50 -25.06
C ALA A 798 5.49 35.19 -26.47
N GLU A 799 4.59 34.76 -27.36
CA GLU A 799 4.90 34.52 -28.79
C GLU A 799 5.49 35.77 -29.46
N ARG A 800 4.95 36.96 -29.17
CA ARG A 800 5.46 38.23 -29.72
C ARG A 800 6.77 38.69 -29.09
N ARG A 801 7.06 38.28 -27.85
CA ARG A 801 8.26 38.69 -27.09
C ARG A 801 8.78 37.53 -26.23
N PRO A 802 9.49 36.56 -26.83
CA PRO A 802 9.92 35.35 -26.14
C PRO A 802 10.86 35.62 -24.95
N ASP A 803 11.66 36.69 -25.03
CA ASP A 803 12.65 37.06 -24.01
C ASP A 803 12.07 37.93 -22.86
N ALA A 804 10.77 38.20 -22.87
CA ALA A 804 10.13 39.00 -21.83
C ALA A 804 10.07 38.22 -20.50
N TYR A 805 10.70 38.77 -19.46
CA TYR A 805 10.65 38.20 -18.11
C TYR A 805 9.20 38.08 -17.62
N GLY A 806 8.83 36.89 -17.14
CA GLY A 806 7.47 36.61 -16.65
C GLY A 806 6.41 36.35 -17.72
N ALA A 807 6.78 36.21 -19.00
CA ALA A 807 5.81 35.91 -20.07
C ALA A 807 5.55 34.39 -20.27
N GLY A 808 6.45 33.52 -19.80
CA GLY A 808 6.31 32.08 -19.90
C GLY A 808 5.30 31.49 -18.90
N PRO A 809 4.85 30.24 -19.12
CA PRO A 809 3.87 29.57 -18.25
C PRO A 809 4.38 29.36 -16.82
N ASP A 810 5.71 29.28 -16.60
CA ASP A 810 6.30 29.10 -15.26
C ASP A 810 5.98 30.26 -14.31
N ALA A 811 5.82 31.47 -14.84
CA ALA A 811 5.40 32.65 -14.07
C ALA A 811 3.96 32.54 -13.55
N HIS A 812 3.17 31.61 -14.11
CA HIS A 812 1.77 31.37 -13.79
C HIS A 812 1.53 29.94 -13.28
N ARG A 813 2.58 29.26 -12.80
CA ARG A 813 2.51 27.86 -12.35
C ARG A 813 1.41 27.59 -11.32
N SER A 814 1.24 28.50 -10.36
CA SER A 814 0.27 28.35 -9.27
C SER A 814 -1.17 28.47 -9.79
N LEU A 815 -1.40 29.43 -10.70
CA LEU A 815 -2.67 29.61 -11.38
C LEU A 815 -3.02 28.44 -12.32
N LEU A 816 -2.03 27.90 -13.06
CA LEU A 816 -2.21 26.71 -13.89
C LEU A 816 -2.52 25.47 -13.03
N ALA A 817 -1.84 25.28 -11.91
CA ALA A 817 -2.14 24.20 -10.97
C ALA A 817 -3.57 24.33 -10.40
N ALA A 818 -3.97 25.54 -9.99
CA ALA A 818 -5.33 25.80 -9.54
C ALA A 818 -6.37 25.56 -10.66
N ALA A 819 -6.06 25.92 -11.91
CA ALA A 819 -6.94 25.64 -13.05
C ALA A 819 -7.11 24.13 -13.30
N SER A 820 -6.04 23.34 -13.21
CA SER A 820 -6.10 21.88 -13.32
C SER A 820 -7.08 21.27 -12.30
N ALA A 821 -7.03 21.77 -11.05
CA ALA A 821 -7.87 21.30 -9.95
C ALA A 821 -9.31 21.84 -9.98
N HIS A 822 -9.56 23.06 -10.47
CA HIS A 822 -10.86 23.73 -10.27
C HIS A 822 -11.65 24.02 -11.56
N LEU A 823 -11.08 23.82 -12.75
CA LEU A 823 -11.85 23.99 -13.98
C LEU A 823 -13.01 22.98 -14.06
N PRO A 824 -14.20 23.41 -14.50
CA PRO A 824 -15.32 22.53 -14.78
C PRO A 824 -15.09 21.76 -16.08
N PHE A 825 -15.71 20.58 -16.24
CA PHE A 825 -15.58 19.75 -17.44
C PHE A 825 -16.04 20.45 -18.73
N GLY A 826 -17.01 21.37 -18.62
CA GLY A 826 -17.46 22.21 -19.73
C GLY A 826 -16.35 23.06 -20.37
N ALA A 827 -15.26 23.32 -19.65
CA ALA A 827 -14.12 24.10 -20.14
C ALA A 827 -13.23 23.35 -21.15
N ALA A 828 -13.40 22.03 -21.32
CA ALA A 828 -12.56 21.21 -22.21
C ALA A 828 -12.54 21.75 -23.66
N ALA A 829 -13.71 22.07 -24.22
CA ALA A 829 -13.81 22.60 -25.57
C ALA A 829 -13.10 23.96 -25.74
N ALA A 830 -13.06 24.77 -24.69
CA ALA A 830 -12.34 26.05 -24.68
C ALA A 830 -10.82 25.84 -24.66
N LEU A 831 -10.32 24.90 -23.85
CA LEU A 831 -8.90 24.53 -23.82
C LEU A 831 -8.44 23.98 -25.17
N ASP A 832 -9.17 23.04 -25.76
CA ASP A 832 -8.88 22.47 -27.08
C ASP A 832 -8.76 23.54 -28.18
N SER A 833 -9.65 24.54 -28.14
CA SER A 833 -9.63 25.66 -29.06
C SER A 833 -8.38 26.53 -28.89
N VAL A 834 -7.95 26.74 -27.64
CA VAL A 834 -6.75 27.51 -27.30
C VAL A 834 -5.48 26.77 -27.69
N VAL A 835 -5.37 25.47 -27.39
CA VAL A 835 -4.26 24.59 -27.78
C VAL A 835 -3.98 24.71 -29.29
N ARG A 836 -5.02 24.55 -30.13
CA ARG A 836 -4.88 24.60 -31.60
C ARG A 836 -4.43 25.96 -32.13
N ARG A 837 -4.60 27.03 -31.35
CA ARG A 837 -4.33 28.43 -31.75
C ARG A 837 -3.10 29.01 -31.06
N CYS A 838 -2.43 28.25 -30.20
CA CYS A 838 -1.28 28.70 -29.44
C CYS A 838 0.00 28.54 -30.27
N GLY A 839 0.66 29.66 -30.59
CA GLY A 839 1.94 29.66 -31.34
C GLY A 839 3.18 29.45 -30.47
N ASP A 840 3.09 29.68 -29.16
CA ASP A 840 4.21 29.44 -28.23
C ASP A 840 4.23 27.97 -27.76
N PRO A 841 5.32 27.20 -27.98
CA PRO A 841 5.37 25.78 -27.65
C PRO A 841 5.28 25.47 -26.15
N ARG A 842 5.77 26.36 -25.28
CA ARG A 842 5.74 26.16 -23.82
C ARG A 842 4.33 26.32 -23.29
N TRP A 843 3.62 27.35 -23.76
CA TRP A 843 2.21 27.56 -23.45
C TRP A 843 1.31 26.49 -24.06
N GLN A 844 1.58 26.05 -25.30
CA GLN A 844 0.84 24.94 -25.91
C GLN A 844 0.93 23.69 -25.03
N SER A 845 2.15 23.32 -24.61
CA SER A 845 2.36 22.18 -23.70
C SER A 845 1.66 22.35 -22.34
N ALA A 846 1.55 23.59 -21.83
CA ALA A 846 0.82 23.86 -20.60
C ALA A 846 -0.70 23.67 -20.77
N PHE A 847 -1.27 24.14 -21.89
CA PHE A 847 -2.68 23.94 -22.20
C PHE A 847 -3.01 22.47 -22.49
N ASP A 848 -2.13 21.74 -23.18
CA ASP A 848 -2.28 20.29 -23.43
C ASP A 848 -2.33 19.51 -22.12
N ARG A 849 -1.46 19.85 -21.16
CA ARG A 849 -1.49 19.25 -19.81
C ARG A 849 -2.80 19.53 -19.10
N LEU A 850 -3.30 20.78 -19.13
CA LEU A 850 -4.60 21.12 -18.54
C LEU A 850 -5.76 20.35 -19.17
N ALA A 851 -5.78 20.21 -20.50
CA ALA A 851 -6.80 19.45 -21.20
C ALA A 851 -6.75 17.96 -20.83
N THR A 852 -5.53 17.39 -20.74
CA THR A 852 -5.29 16.01 -20.32
C THR A 852 -5.77 15.77 -18.89
N ASP A 853 -5.44 16.67 -17.96
CA ASP A 853 -5.86 16.59 -16.56
C ASP A 853 -7.39 16.65 -16.44
N LEU A 854 -8.04 17.54 -17.17
CA LEU A 854 -9.50 17.66 -17.16
C LEU A 854 -10.19 16.41 -17.73
N ALA A 855 -9.63 15.83 -18.80
CA ALA A 855 -10.13 14.57 -19.36
C ALA A 855 -9.97 13.41 -18.36
N HIS A 856 -8.81 13.30 -17.70
CA HIS A 856 -8.58 12.31 -16.64
C HIS A 856 -9.57 12.46 -15.49
N ARG A 857 -9.82 13.69 -15.02
CA ARG A 857 -10.81 13.97 -13.97
C ARG A 857 -12.23 13.59 -14.41
N SER A 858 -12.60 13.80 -15.67
CA SER A 858 -13.92 13.39 -16.20
C SER A 858 -14.08 11.87 -16.22
N THR A 859 -13.12 11.15 -16.80
CA THR A 859 -13.13 9.68 -16.86
C THR A 859 -13.21 9.06 -15.46
N MET A 860 -12.47 9.64 -14.51
CA MET A 860 -12.45 9.22 -13.12
C MET A 860 -13.85 9.24 -12.47
N LEU A 861 -14.68 10.23 -12.79
CA LEU A 861 -16.05 10.31 -12.28
C LEU A 861 -16.99 9.33 -12.98
N GLU A 862 -16.80 9.09 -14.28
CA GLU A 862 -17.58 8.09 -15.02
C GLU A 862 -17.35 6.67 -14.49
N GLU A 863 -16.13 6.35 -14.05
CA GLU A 863 -15.76 5.05 -13.49
C GLU A 863 -16.45 4.73 -12.15
N LEU A 864 -17.01 5.74 -11.45
CA LEU A 864 -17.73 5.58 -10.18
C LEU A 864 -19.22 5.17 -10.35
N LEU A 865 -19.76 5.27 -11.56
CA LEU A 865 -21.13 4.87 -11.92
C LEU A 865 -21.23 3.35 -12.16
#